data_AF-A0A9D0UM35-F1
#
_entry.id   AF-A0A9D0UM35-F1
#
_cell.length_a   1.000
_cell.length_b   1.000
_cell.length_c   1.000
_cell.angle_alpha   90.00
_cell.angle_beta   90.00
_cell.angle_gamma   90.00
#
_symmetry.space_group_name_H-M   'P 1'
#
loop_
_entity.id
_entity.type
_entity.pdbx_description
1 polymer ?
#
loop_
_entity_poly.entity_id
_entity_poly.type
_entity_poly.pdbx_seq_one_letter_code
_entity_poly.pdbx_strand_id
1 'polypeptide(L)'
;MDFQHRGHIPFRPPGLSRGAHTLRRLAGVALLWAVTTAAALAATIAGTAYTDEGITNIGAGKTVRLLVNGSSAGTAVTDASGNYSINASVGVGDAIVLYIDGNDGATDDATTVTVSPGGNLANIDLYKDHLIVRHDNSGSLTNALMSTARGAYSDSEILYSVSAGALTVSGSATELYLPGGHSFAPGGDVTAPGMESLGTFNGGSGTVDINGALLISGGSFTATSATTRLAGDFTIAAGSFSHNSGTVLFHSNATRAVSTGTATMNHVQLDMSGGNLNITGTLDINGNLTLTNVNNINTGTIAVAGNVVTTDGDVRGDGKILFDGANQELYVDKAGGQGDLPGVEVNNTGTLTVFDTIGIHGSSGWTYTGGAVDMLSQGATLLVASAGTITVNDSTTTFNNVELNMSGGVVDVTGTLDINGNLTLTSVNSINTGTIAVAGNVVTTDGDVRGDGKILFDGVNQELYADKAGGRGDLPGLEINNTGTLTVFDTIGIHGSSGWTYTGGAVDTVSQGATVVFAGPNTIAVNDSTTVFNSVELDMSGGVLNVTGTLDVNGPFKITAVNTINTGTVRVAGDVITLDTGVAGTGHLLFDGVNQSLRCYDTVPDPSCGGAIPGIEINNTGTLTLYGTIELDGNYGWVRTGGTVDATSNGTTVVFDISQSGTPVFNDGATTLNHVILDMAGRSLSITGTMNVGGNFTLTGVNNIDTGTIAIAGDLSATDTGVGGTAAMTLYGTGTQSINVTGDLPDGTFTIYKASGTVVLLTDFTTALDGAGQDLTITQGTLDLNGYNLTVPHVLTVDANGTLQLEGGETLTTTSTTFNA
;
A
#
# COMPACT_ATOMS: atom_id res chain seq x y z
N MET A 1 -35.51 47.12 47.84
CA MET A 1 -36.09 48.05 46.85
C MET A 1 -36.46 47.18 45.65
N ASP A 2 -37.61 46.54 45.59
CA ASP A 2 -39.01 47.00 45.64
C ASP A 2 -39.52 47.60 44.31
N PHE A 3 -40.80 47.30 44.01
CA PHE A 3 -41.62 47.43 42.78
C PHE A 3 -41.59 46.22 41.81
N GLN A 4 -42.53 45.26 41.77
CA GLN A 4 -44.02 45.20 41.81
C GLN A 4 -44.75 45.83 40.60
N HIS A 5 -45.38 45.00 39.74
CA HIS A 5 -46.84 44.77 39.57
C HIS A 5 -47.11 44.00 38.23
N ARG A 6 -47.54 42.73 38.24
CA ARG A 6 -48.92 42.15 38.25
C ARG A 6 -49.54 41.88 36.87
N GLY A 7 -49.97 40.62 36.68
CA GLY A 7 -50.90 40.17 35.65
C GLY A 7 -51.10 38.65 35.63
N HIS A 8 -51.78 38.11 36.65
CA HIS A 8 -52.13 36.70 36.79
C HIS A 8 -53.63 36.48 36.48
N ILE A 9 -53.96 35.53 35.60
CA ILE A 9 -55.28 34.89 35.47
C ILE A 9 -55.06 33.42 35.10
N PRO A 10 -55.52 32.44 35.89
CA PRO A 10 -55.73 31.07 35.42
C PRO A 10 -57.23 30.74 35.35
N PHE A 11 -57.67 30.17 34.23
CA PHE A 11 -59.03 29.65 34.05
C PHE A 11 -59.11 28.18 34.49
N ARG A 12 -60.09 27.92 35.34
CA ARG A 12 -60.56 26.61 35.84
C ARG A 12 -61.77 26.17 35.02
N PRO A 13 -62.05 24.85 34.95
CA PRO A 13 -63.44 24.40 35.07
C PRO A 13 -63.65 23.43 36.25
N PRO A 14 -64.91 23.21 36.68
CA PRO A 14 -65.26 22.86 38.05
C PRO A 14 -65.49 21.36 38.28
N GLY A 15 -65.34 20.96 39.54
CA GLY A 15 -65.47 19.58 40.00
C GLY A 15 -66.90 19.14 40.31
N LEU A 16 -67.03 17.84 40.61
CA LEU A 16 -68.18 17.24 41.25
C LEU A 16 -67.71 16.17 42.25
N SER A 17 -68.42 16.14 43.38
CA SER A 17 -68.03 15.58 44.67
C SER A 17 -68.30 14.08 44.83
N ARG A 18 -67.58 13.48 45.78
CA ARG A 18 -67.89 12.19 46.42
C ARG A 18 -69.33 12.15 46.96
N GLY A 19 -70.02 11.05 46.69
CA GLY A 19 -71.26 10.64 47.35
C GLY A 19 -71.35 9.11 47.36
N ALA A 20 -71.22 8.52 48.54
CA ALA A 20 -71.36 7.09 48.78
C ALA A 20 -72.82 6.65 48.55
N HIS A 21 -73.04 5.58 47.79
CA HIS A 21 -74.33 4.88 47.78
C HIS A 21 -74.14 3.37 47.90
N THR A 22 -74.63 2.89 49.04
CA THR A 22 -74.81 1.52 49.48
C THR A 22 -75.54 0.62 48.48
N LEU A 23 -75.04 -0.61 48.34
CA LEU A 23 -75.73 -1.75 47.72
C LEU A 23 -77.15 -1.92 48.27
N ARG A 24 -78.14 -1.99 47.37
CA ARG A 24 -79.35 -2.80 47.57
C ARG A 24 -79.68 -3.54 46.28
N ARG A 25 -79.71 -4.87 46.39
CA ARG A 25 -80.20 -5.83 45.39
C ARG A 25 -81.58 -5.43 44.90
N LEU A 26 -81.76 -5.34 43.57
CA LEU A 26 -83.02 -5.66 42.90
C LEU A 26 -82.77 -6.87 42.01
N ALA A 27 -83.56 -7.92 42.22
CA ALA A 27 -83.54 -9.15 41.47
C ALA A 27 -84.37 -9.03 40.18
N GLY A 28 -83.90 -9.71 39.13
CA GLY A 28 -84.74 -10.35 38.12
C GLY A 28 -85.15 -9.51 36.91
N VAL A 29 -84.33 -9.55 35.86
CA VAL A 29 -84.75 -10.00 34.50
C VAL A 29 -83.51 -10.58 33.83
N ALA A 30 -83.44 -11.91 33.72
CA ALA A 30 -82.46 -12.57 32.86
C ALA A 30 -82.93 -12.43 31.41
N LEU A 31 -82.32 -11.49 30.67
CA LEU A 31 -82.49 -11.42 29.23
C LEU A 31 -81.61 -12.52 28.62
N LEU A 32 -82.20 -13.69 28.42
CA LEU A 32 -81.57 -14.86 27.82
C LEU A 32 -81.30 -14.57 26.33
N TRP A 33 -80.10 -14.12 26.00
CA TRP A 33 -79.60 -14.24 24.64
C TRP A 33 -79.35 -15.73 24.40
N ALA A 34 -80.24 -16.38 23.65
CA ALA A 34 -79.92 -17.64 23.02
C ALA A 34 -78.79 -17.37 22.01
N VAL A 35 -77.55 -17.59 22.43
CA VAL A 35 -76.47 -17.88 21.49
C VAL A 35 -76.82 -19.24 20.92
N THR A 36 -77.49 -19.26 19.78
CA THR A 36 -77.46 -20.46 18.93
C THR A 36 -76.01 -20.64 18.52
N THR A 37 -75.27 -21.51 19.20
CA THR A 37 -74.05 -22.08 18.64
C THR A 37 -74.45 -22.68 17.30
N ALA A 38 -74.00 -22.07 16.20
CA ALA A 38 -74.11 -22.72 14.90
C ALA A 38 -73.47 -24.10 15.06
N ALA A 39 -74.25 -25.16 14.88
CA ALA A 39 -73.71 -26.51 14.93
C ALA A 39 -72.61 -26.61 13.87
N ALA A 40 -71.42 -27.06 14.26
CA ALA A 40 -70.38 -27.41 13.30
C ALA A 40 -70.99 -28.38 12.27
N LEU A 41 -71.00 -27.95 11.01
CA LEU A 41 -71.51 -28.74 9.90
C LEU A 41 -70.40 -29.68 9.45
N ALA A 42 -70.77 -30.85 8.91
CA ALA A 42 -69.79 -31.72 8.28
C ALA A 42 -69.14 -30.96 7.12
N ALA A 43 -67.84 -30.71 7.24
CA ALA A 43 -67.01 -30.08 6.23
C ALA A 43 -66.06 -31.11 5.64
N THR A 44 -65.85 -31.05 4.34
CA THR A 44 -64.80 -31.80 3.66
C THR A 44 -63.52 -30.97 3.66
N ILE A 45 -62.49 -31.49 4.31
CA ILE A 45 -61.13 -30.93 4.32
C ILE A 45 -60.28 -31.79 3.39
N ALA A 46 -59.77 -31.20 2.32
CA ALA A 46 -59.05 -31.88 1.26
C ALA A 46 -57.87 -31.03 0.77
N GLY A 47 -56.93 -31.72 0.12
CA GLY A 47 -55.76 -31.14 -0.53
C GLY A 47 -54.91 -32.24 -1.15
N THR A 48 -53.72 -31.86 -1.59
CA THR A 48 -52.73 -32.76 -2.18
C THR A 48 -51.44 -32.73 -1.35
N ALA A 49 -50.85 -33.89 -1.11
CA ALA A 49 -49.55 -34.01 -0.48
C ALA A 49 -48.45 -34.11 -1.56
N TYR A 50 -47.36 -33.37 -1.36
CA TYR A 50 -46.27 -33.21 -2.33
C TYR A 50 -44.91 -33.48 -1.68
N THR A 51 -43.95 -33.90 -2.50
CA THR A 51 -42.53 -34.01 -2.13
C THR A 51 -41.78 -32.68 -2.28
N ASP A 52 -42.42 -31.68 -2.88
CA ASP A 52 -41.91 -30.34 -3.13
C ASP A 52 -43.05 -29.31 -2.96
N GLU A 53 -42.80 -28.05 -3.30
CA GLU A 53 -43.78 -26.96 -3.21
C GLU A 53 -44.85 -27.02 -4.34
N GLY A 54 -45.73 -28.02 -4.25
CA GLY A 54 -46.95 -28.06 -5.05
C GLY A 54 -46.81 -28.59 -6.49
N ILE A 55 -45.67 -29.20 -6.85
CA ILE A 55 -45.41 -29.71 -8.21
C ILE A 55 -45.48 -31.23 -8.26
N THR A 56 -44.65 -31.93 -7.51
CA THR A 56 -44.52 -33.40 -7.52
C THR A 56 -45.32 -33.99 -6.38
N ASN A 57 -46.40 -34.69 -6.71
CA ASN A 57 -47.21 -35.36 -5.69
C ASN A 57 -46.44 -36.49 -4.98
N ILE A 58 -46.78 -36.74 -3.71
CA ILE A 58 -46.14 -37.76 -2.87
C ILE A 58 -46.54 -39.20 -3.21
N GLY A 59 -47.53 -39.37 -4.09
CA GLY A 59 -48.12 -40.66 -4.45
C GLY A 59 -49.03 -41.25 -3.37
N ALA A 60 -49.39 -42.52 -3.57
CA ALA A 60 -50.38 -43.20 -2.75
C ALA A 60 -49.81 -43.73 -1.42
N GLY A 61 -50.70 -43.92 -0.45
CA GLY A 61 -50.41 -44.72 0.75
C GLY A 61 -49.89 -43.93 1.94
N LYS A 62 -49.90 -42.59 1.90
CA LYS A 62 -49.55 -41.74 3.05
C LYS A 62 -50.80 -41.44 3.86
N THR A 63 -50.76 -41.69 5.17
CA THR A 63 -51.88 -41.36 6.07
C THR A 63 -51.81 -39.89 6.41
N VAL A 64 -52.86 -39.13 6.10
CA VAL A 64 -53.04 -37.74 6.56
C VAL A 64 -53.99 -37.75 7.73
N ARG A 65 -53.60 -37.12 8.84
CA ARG A 65 -54.45 -36.94 10.03
C ARG A 65 -54.86 -35.49 10.19
N LEU A 66 -56.11 -35.27 10.58
CA LEU A 66 -56.67 -33.96 10.91
C LEU A 66 -56.92 -33.86 12.42
N LEU A 67 -56.44 -32.78 13.03
CA LEU A 67 -56.86 -32.35 14.37
C LEU A 67 -57.68 -31.06 14.27
N VAL A 68 -58.73 -30.97 15.09
CA VAL A 68 -59.57 -29.78 15.26
C VAL A 68 -59.52 -29.38 16.73
N ASN A 69 -59.01 -28.19 17.03
CA ASN A 69 -58.81 -27.68 18.39
C ASN A 69 -58.11 -28.71 19.31
N GLY A 70 -57.08 -29.38 18.81
CA GLY A 70 -56.28 -30.36 19.54
C GLY A 70 -56.90 -31.74 19.73
N SER A 71 -58.04 -32.02 19.12
CA SER A 71 -58.67 -33.35 19.11
C SER A 71 -58.60 -33.98 17.73
N SER A 72 -58.28 -35.28 17.65
CA SER A 72 -58.29 -36.01 16.37
C SER A 72 -59.69 -36.05 15.79
N ALA A 73 -59.84 -35.60 14.56
CA ALA A 73 -61.12 -35.44 13.86
C ALA A 73 -61.26 -36.34 12.63
N GLY A 74 -60.22 -37.10 12.27
CA GLY A 74 -60.26 -38.09 11.20
C GLY A 74 -58.90 -38.31 10.53
N THR A 75 -58.84 -39.34 9.69
CA THR A 75 -57.69 -39.64 8.82
C THR A 75 -58.15 -39.96 7.40
N ALA A 76 -57.26 -39.79 6.43
CA ALA A 76 -57.42 -40.26 5.06
C ALA A 76 -56.08 -40.82 4.55
N VAL A 77 -56.11 -41.63 3.49
CA VAL A 77 -54.90 -42.12 2.82
C VAL A 77 -54.80 -41.47 1.46
N THR A 78 -53.61 -41.00 1.09
CA THR A 78 -53.37 -40.38 -0.22
C THR A 78 -53.60 -41.38 -1.37
N ASP A 79 -54.18 -40.91 -2.47
CA ASP A 79 -54.31 -41.67 -3.72
C ASP A 79 -53.03 -41.59 -4.59
N ALA A 80 -53.04 -42.21 -5.77
CA ALA A 80 -51.88 -42.23 -6.67
C ALA A 80 -51.44 -40.85 -7.19
N SER A 81 -52.27 -39.82 -7.00
CA SER A 81 -51.95 -38.42 -7.31
C SER A 81 -51.65 -37.59 -6.05
N GLY A 82 -51.49 -38.22 -4.89
CA GLY A 82 -51.23 -37.56 -3.61
C GLY A 82 -52.46 -36.92 -2.96
N ASN A 83 -53.66 -37.06 -3.52
CA ASN A 83 -54.86 -36.38 -3.01
C ASN A 83 -55.42 -37.09 -1.77
N TYR A 84 -55.95 -36.33 -0.83
CA TYR A 84 -56.67 -36.85 0.33
C TYR A 84 -57.94 -36.04 0.62
N SER A 85 -58.88 -36.63 1.36
CA SER A 85 -60.15 -35.99 1.73
C SER A 85 -60.68 -36.54 3.04
N ILE A 86 -60.89 -35.68 4.03
CA ILE A 86 -61.36 -36.03 5.38
C ILE A 86 -62.66 -35.26 5.64
N ASN A 87 -63.72 -35.99 5.99
CA ASN A 87 -64.96 -35.36 6.47
C ASN A 87 -64.91 -35.21 7.98
N ALA A 88 -65.01 -33.98 8.48
CA ALA A 88 -64.95 -33.67 9.90
C ALA A 88 -65.96 -32.57 10.28
N SER A 89 -66.27 -32.48 11.56
CA SER A 89 -67.09 -31.40 12.11
C SER A 89 -66.20 -30.19 12.37
N VAL A 90 -66.33 -29.13 11.58
CA VAL A 90 -65.48 -27.93 11.68
C VAL A 90 -66.35 -26.67 11.65
N GLY A 91 -66.21 -25.84 12.68
CA GLY A 91 -66.87 -24.55 12.83
C GLY A 91 -66.02 -23.37 12.34
N VAL A 92 -66.68 -22.21 12.22
CA VAL A 92 -66.01 -20.93 11.94
C VAL A 92 -65.08 -20.60 13.10
N GLY A 93 -63.80 -20.34 12.82
CA GLY A 93 -62.81 -20.00 13.83
C GLY A 93 -62.11 -21.19 14.49
N ASP A 94 -62.47 -22.43 14.14
CA ASP A 94 -61.76 -23.60 14.63
C ASP A 94 -60.33 -23.63 14.09
N ALA A 95 -59.36 -23.83 14.98
CA ALA A 95 -57.96 -23.99 14.63
C ALA A 95 -57.71 -25.47 14.29
N ILE A 96 -57.18 -25.72 13.09
CA ILE A 96 -56.99 -27.08 12.56
C ILE A 96 -55.52 -27.30 12.18
N VAL A 97 -55.04 -28.51 12.38
CA VAL A 97 -53.74 -28.96 11.86
C VAL A 97 -53.91 -30.27 11.11
N LEU A 98 -53.27 -30.36 9.95
CA LEU A 98 -53.15 -31.57 9.16
C LEU A 98 -51.68 -31.95 9.09
N TYR A 99 -51.39 -33.24 9.20
CA TYR A 99 -50.03 -33.76 9.10
C TYR A 99 -50.00 -35.17 8.51
N ILE A 100 -48.85 -35.57 7.97
CA ILE A 100 -48.61 -36.94 7.49
C ILE A 100 -48.23 -37.81 8.70
N ASP A 101 -49.11 -38.75 9.05
CA ASP A 101 -48.95 -39.71 10.15
C ASP A 101 -48.35 -41.01 9.59
N GLY A 102 -47.08 -40.91 9.19
CA GLY A 102 -46.38 -41.97 8.48
C GLY A 102 -45.82 -43.06 9.40
N ASN A 103 -45.47 -42.72 10.65
CA ASN A 103 -44.66 -43.56 11.55
C ASN A 103 -43.41 -44.15 10.84
N ASP A 104 -42.83 -43.41 9.89
CA ASP A 104 -41.80 -43.90 8.96
C ASP A 104 -40.38 -43.39 9.30
N GLY A 105 -40.22 -42.73 10.45
CA GLY A 105 -38.94 -42.19 10.88
C GLY A 105 -38.63 -40.82 10.26
N ALA A 106 -39.66 -40.00 10.05
CA ALA A 106 -39.60 -38.64 9.53
C ALA A 106 -39.20 -38.54 8.04
N THR A 107 -39.58 -39.53 7.22
CA THR A 107 -39.18 -39.53 5.81
C THR A 107 -40.07 -38.71 4.91
N ASP A 108 -41.33 -38.50 5.29
CA ASP A 108 -42.34 -37.81 4.49
C ASP A 108 -43.15 -36.81 5.32
N ASP A 109 -42.56 -36.30 6.41
CA ASP A 109 -43.27 -35.43 7.35
C ASP A 109 -43.65 -34.10 6.70
N ALA A 110 -44.89 -33.69 6.93
CA ALA A 110 -45.44 -32.43 6.48
C ALA A 110 -46.49 -31.96 7.48
N THR A 111 -46.62 -30.66 7.72
CA THR A 111 -47.64 -30.10 8.60
C THR A 111 -48.25 -28.83 8.01
N THR A 112 -49.57 -28.74 8.00
CA THR A 112 -50.30 -27.52 7.60
C THR A 112 -51.25 -27.09 8.72
N VAL A 113 -51.15 -25.83 9.14
CA VAL A 113 -51.97 -25.25 10.21
C VAL A 113 -52.80 -24.09 9.66
N THR A 114 -54.11 -24.09 9.97
CA THR A 114 -55.02 -23.00 9.57
C THR A 114 -56.15 -22.77 10.56
N VAL A 115 -56.92 -21.71 10.32
CA VAL A 115 -58.19 -21.42 10.99
C VAL A 115 -59.31 -21.50 9.97
N SER A 116 -60.31 -22.33 10.27
CA SER A 116 -61.39 -22.67 9.34
C SER A 116 -62.48 -21.59 9.24
N PRO A 117 -63.03 -21.33 8.04
CA PRO A 117 -64.23 -20.51 7.85
C PRO A 117 -65.53 -21.29 8.11
N GLY A 118 -65.48 -22.50 8.68
CA GLY A 118 -66.65 -23.30 9.05
C GLY A 118 -67.36 -24.01 7.88
N GLY A 119 -66.66 -24.23 6.77
CA GLY A 119 -67.14 -24.94 5.58
C GLY A 119 -66.05 -25.77 4.91
N ASN A 120 -66.31 -26.27 3.70
CA ASN A 120 -65.35 -27.08 2.95
C ASN A 120 -64.07 -26.31 2.63
N LEU A 121 -62.92 -26.97 2.78
CA LEU A 121 -61.60 -26.48 2.39
C LEU A 121 -60.99 -27.49 1.42
N ALA A 122 -60.68 -27.08 0.18
CA ALA A 122 -60.26 -27.99 -0.89
C ALA A 122 -58.75 -27.92 -1.23
N ASN A 123 -58.02 -26.94 -0.70
CA ASN A 123 -56.63 -26.64 -1.05
C ASN A 123 -55.75 -26.58 0.22
N ILE A 124 -55.93 -27.55 1.12
CA ILE A 124 -55.10 -27.69 2.31
C ILE A 124 -53.94 -28.62 1.96
N ASP A 125 -53.01 -28.12 1.18
CA ASP A 125 -51.90 -28.94 0.70
C ASP A 125 -50.89 -29.21 1.82
N LEU A 126 -50.10 -30.27 1.65
CA LEU A 126 -49.02 -30.68 2.55
C LEU A 126 -47.75 -30.81 1.73
N TYR A 127 -46.70 -30.09 2.12
CA TYR A 127 -45.39 -30.19 1.47
C TYR A 127 -44.43 -30.88 2.43
N LYS A 128 -43.78 -31.95 1.95
CA LYS A 128 -42.75 -32.64 2.71
C LYS A 128 -41.70 -31.65 3.20
N ASP A 129 -41.24 -31.82 4.44
CA ASP A 129 -40.28 -30.94 5.11
C ASP A 129 -40.78 -29.49 5.28
N HIS A 130 -42.10 -29.26 5.32
CA HIS A 130 -42.65 -27.92 5.55
C HIS A 130 -43.64 -27.88 6.72
N LEU A 131 -43.59 -26.76 7.45
CA LEU A 131 -44.68 -26.27 8.28
C LEU A 131 -45.38 -25.12 7.55
N ILE A 132 -46.52 -25.40 6.94
CA ILE A 132 -47.33 -24.41 6.25
C ILE A 132 -48.20 -23.66 7.27
N VAL A 133 -48.00 -22.35 7.40
CA VAL A 133 -48.79 -21.46 8.27
C VAL A 133 -49.73 -20.59 7.44
N ARG A 134 -51.03 -20.79 7.60
CA ARG A 134 -52.05 -20.03 6.84
C ARG A 134 -53.29 -19.74 7.68
N HIS A 135 -54.19 -18.92 7.15
CA HIS A 135 -55.45 -18.58 7.82
C HIS A 135 -56.56 -18.40 6.78
N ASP A 136 -57.56 -19.28 6.81
CA ASP A 136 -58.65 -19.34 5.82
C ASP A 136 -59.95 -18.67 6.31
N ASN A 137 -59.94 -18.08 7.52
CA ASN A 137 -61.08 -17.37 8.14
C ASN A 137 -60.88 -15.83 8.26
N SER A 138 -60.25 -15.19 7.27
CA SER A 138 -60.10 -13.71 7.19
C SER A 138 -59.31 -13.01 8.32
N GLY A 139 -58.21 -13.62 8.79
CA GLY A 139 -57.36 -13.10 9.87
C GLY A 139 -55.90 -13.52 9.71
N SER A 140 -55.12 -13.45 10.80
CA SER A 140 -53.74 -13.94 10.85
C SER A 140 -53.63 -15.13 11.78
N LEU A 141 -52.90 -16.17 11.36
CA LEU A 141 -52.53 -17.24 12.27
C LEU A 141 -51.57 -16.70 13.33
N THR A 142 -51.66 -17.20 14.56
CA THR A 142 -50.81 -16.80 15.70
C THR A 142 -50.27 -18.04 16.41
N ASN A 143 -49.20 -17.90 17.19
CA ASN A 143 -48.67 -19.00 18.00
C ASN A 143 -49.74 -19.55 18.96
N ALA A 144 -50.63 -18.70 19.49
CA ALA A 144 -51.73 -19.11 20.35
C ALA A 144 -52.78 -19.97 19.60
N LEU A 145 -53.08 -19.63 18.36
CA LEU A 145 -53.95 -20.43 17.49
C LEU A 145 -53.29 -21.76 17.12
N MET A 146 -51.99 -21.77 16.83
CA MET A 146 -51.24 -23.01 16.59
C MET A 146 -51.20 -23.90 17.85
N SER A 147 -51.02 -23.31 19.03
CA SER A 147 -51.14 -24.03 20.31
C SER A 147 -52.53 -24.65 20.49
N THR A 148 -53.59 -23.93 20.09
CA THR A 148 -54.98 -24.43 20.12
C THR A 148 -55.20 -25.55 19.10
N ALA A 149 -54.67 -25.41 17.87
CA ALA A 149 -54.78 -26.41 16.81
C ALA A 149 -54.18 -27.76 17.23
N ARG A 150 -53.00 -27.75 17.87
CA ARG A 150 -52.37 -28.96 18.40
C ARG A 150 -52.97 -29.42 19.74
N GLY A 151 -53.34 -28.49 20.62
CA GLY A 151 -53.76 -28.77 21.98
C GLY A 151 -52.74 -29.64 22.75
N ALA A 152 -53.24 -30.65 23.47
CA ALA A 152 -52.41 -31.62 24.19
C ALA A 152 -51.95 -32.80 23.31
N TYR A 153 -52.29 -32.80 22.01
CA TYR A 153 -51.86 -33.84 21.09
C TYR A 153 -50.34 -33.77 20.88
N SER A 154 -49.69 -34.93 20.90
CA SER A 154 -48.24 -35.05 20.76
C SER A 154 -47.92 -36.17 19.80
N ASP A 155 -47.20 -35.83 18.75
CA ASP A 155 -46.82 -36.72 17.66
C ASP A 155 -45.55 -36.11 17.04
N SER A 156 -44.54 -36.93 16.75
CA SER A 156 -43.26 -36.47 16.20
C SER A 156 -43.41 -35.86 14.80
N GLU A 157 -44.42 -36.31 14.05
CA GLU A 157 -44.68 -35.85 12.69
C GLU A 157 -45.45 -34.52 12.63
N ILE A 158 -45.84 -33.97 13.80
CA ILE A 158 -46.28 -32.58 13.90
C ILE A 158 -45.04 -31.70 14.06
N LEU A 159 -44.68 -31.00 12.99
CA LEU A 159 -43.40 -30.29 12.86
C LEU A 159 -43.30 -28.98 13.66
N TYR A 160 -44.04 -28.84 14.76
CA TYR A 160 -43.91 -27.68 15.64
C TYR A 160 -44.31 -27.91 17.10
N SER A 161 -43.65 -27.15 17.96
CA SER A 161 -44.02 -26.96 19.37
C SER A 161 -44.41 -25.50 19.65
N VAL A 162 -45.41 -25.28 20.51
CA VAL A 162 -45.63 -23.96 21.12
C VAL A 162 -45.51 -24.10 22.63
N SER A 163 -44.58 -23.37 23.24
CA SER A 163 -44.31 -23.37 24.69
C SER A 163 -44.21 -21.94 25.20
N ALA A 164 -44.96 -21.61 26.25
CA ALA A 164 -45.02 -20.26 26.81
C ALA A 164 -45.27 -19.12 25.77
N GLY A 165 -45.94 -19.44 24.65
CA GLY A 165 -46.21 -18.51 23.56
C GLY A 165 -45.14 -18.45 22.45
N ALA A 166 -43.98 -19.09 22.64
CA ALA A 166 -42.93 -19.22 21.63
C ALA A 166 -43.19 -20.43 20.72
N LEU A 167 -43.09 -20.23 19.40
CA LEU A 167 -43.15 -21.27 18.38
C LEU A 167 -41.74 -21.80 18.09
N THR A 168 -41.58 -23.12 18.08
CA THR A 168 -40.37 -23.78 17.60
C THR A 168 -40.78 -24.78 16.52
N VAL A 169 -40.26 -24.60 15.31
CA VAL A 169 -40.41 -25.55 14.21
C VAL A 169 -39.42 -26.70 14.41
N SER A 170 -39.93 -27.92 14.33
CA SER A 170 -39.17 -29.17 14.53
C SER A 170 -38.62 -29.68 13.20
N GLY A 171 -37.54 -30.47 13.24
CA GLY A 171 -36.90 -31.07 12.07
C GLY A 171 -35.81 -30.18 11.48
N SER A 172 -34.60 -30.69 11.23
CA SER A 172 -33.47 -29.85 10.79
C SER A 172 -33.58 -29.36 9.35
N ALA A 173 -34.38 -30.02 8.52
CA ALA A 173 -34.64 -29.65 7.14
C ALA A 173 -35.96 -28.88 6.96
N THR A 174 -36.71 -28.65 8.04
CA THR A 174 -38.07 -28.15 7.95
C THR A 174 -38.12 -26.65 7.70
N GLU A 175 -38.84 -26.25 6.66
CA GLU A 175 -39.08 -24.84 6.35
C GLU A 175 -40.41 -24.35 6.93
N LEU A 176 -40.40 -23.19 7.56
CA LEU A 176 -41.62 -22.44 7.89
C LEU A 176 -42.12 -21.73 6.62
N TYR A 177 -43.24 -22.19 6.07
CA TYR A 177 -43.74 -21.73 4.79
C TYR A 177 -45.02 -20.92 4.93
N LEU A 178 -45.01 -19.67 4.47
CA LEU A 178 -46.17 -18.78 4.45
C LEU A 178 -46.68 -18.58 3.01
N PRO A 179 -47.74 -19.30 2.59
CA PRO A 179 -48.27 -19.19 1.23
C PRO A 179 -48.90 -17.83 0.93
N GLY A 180 -48.93 -17.48 -0.36
CA GLY A 180 -49.53 -16.25 -0.87
C GLY A 180 -51.01 -16.12 -0.50
N GLY A 181 -51.45 -14.91 -0.18
CA GLY A 181 -52.83 -14.62 0.21
C GLY A 181 -53.19 -14.93 1.66
N HIS A 182 -52.26 -15.49 2.45
CA HIS A 182 -52.46 -15.78 3.87
C HIS A 182 -51.60 -14.88 4.78
N SER A 183 -51.93 -14.83 6.07
CA SER A 183 -51.23 -13.99 7.04
C SER A 183 -50.81 -14.76 8.29
N PHE A 184 -49.60 -14.48 8.77
CA PHE A 184 -49.04 -15.02 10.00
C PHE A 184 -48.49 -13.90 10.88
N ALA A 185 -49.03 -13.81 12.11
CA ALA A 185 -48.66 -12.84 13.13
C ALA A 185 -48.41 -13.60 14.45
N PRO A 186 -47.22 -14.18 14.67
CA PRO A 186 -46.94 -15.12 15.76
C PRO A 186 -47.36 -14.62 17.15
N GLY A 187 -47.14 -13.34 17.45
CA GLY A 187 -47.46 -12.73 18.75
C GLY A 187 -46.51 -13.12 19.89
N GLY A 188 -45.45 -13.88 19.58
CA GLY A 188 -44.38 -14.30 20.48
C GLY A 188 -43.16 -14.73 19.66
N ASP A 189 -42.16 -15.33 20.30
CA ASP A 189 -40.93 -15.75 19.64
C ASP A 189 -41.19 -16.85 18.58
N VAL A 190 -40.34 -16.91 17.56
CA VAL A 190 -40.34 -17.93 16.53
C VAL A 190 -38.93 -18.44 16.33
N THR A 191 -38.73 -19.76 16.34
CA THR A 191 -37.49 -20.41 15.93
C THR A 191 -37.77 -21.37 14.79
N ALA A 192 -37.10 -21.20 13.67
CA ALA A 192 -37.28 -22.00 12.46
C ALA A 192 -35.93 -22.48 11.88
N PRO A 193 -35.85 -23.71 11.35
CA PRO A 193 -34.69 -24.20 10.58
C PRO A 193 -34.51 -23.49 9.24
N GLY A 194 -35.58 -22.98 8.64
CA GLY A 194 -35.62 -22.16 7.44
C GLY A 194 -36.97 -21.46 7.33
N MET A 195 -37.09 -20.43 6.49
CA MET A 195 -38.37 -19.75 6.28
C MET A 195 -38.51 -19.22 4.86
N GLU A 196 -39.66 -19.49 4.25
CA GLU A 196 -40.09 -18.85 3.01
C GLU A 196 -41.44 -18.13 3.19
N SER A 197 -41.54 -16.91 2.66
CA SER A 197 -42.74 -16.09 2.72
C SER A 197 -43.17 -15.56 1.36
N LEU A 198 -44.36 -16.00 0.92
CA LEU A 198 -45.15 -15.45 -0.18
C LEU A 198 -46.33 -14.61 0.32
N GLY A 199 -46.72 -14.76 1.59
CA GLY A 199 -47.88 -14.12 2.21
C GLY A 199 -47.56 -12.85 3.01
N THR A 200 -48.40 -12.56 4.01
CA THR A 200 -48.24 -11.41 4.91
C THR A 200 -47.70 -11.84 6.26
N PHE A 201 -46.40 -11.65 6.50
CA PHE A 201 -45.76 -11.93 7.78
C PHE A 201 -45.68 -10.66 8.64
N ASN A 202 -46.01 -10.77 9.94
CA ASN A 202 -45.81 -9.71 10.92
C ASN A 202 -45.16 -10.26 12.20
N GLY A 203 -43.85 -10.08 12.33
CA GLY A 203 -43.05 -10.61 13.45
C GLY A 203 -43.38 -10.00 14.82
N GLY A 204 -44.08 -8.86 14.88
CA GLY A 204 -44.47 -8.23 16.14
C GLY A 204 -43.27 -7.78 16.99
N SER A 205 -43.22 -8.21 18.25
CA SER A 205 -42.16 -7.86 19.21
C SER A 205 -41.36 -9.05 19.74
N GLY A 206 -41.68 -10.28 19.29
CA GLY A 206 -40.94 -11.49 19.67
C GLY A 206 -39.69 -11.65 18.83
N THR A 207 -38.68 -12.33 19.34
CA THR A 207 -37.48 -12.67 18.56
C THR A 207 -37.87 -13.65 17.44
N VAL A 208 -37.35 -13.42 16.23
CA VAL A 208 -37.52 -14.35 15.10
C VAL A 208 -36.14 -14.90 14.77
N ASP A 209 -35.91 -16.18 15.04
CA ASP A 209 -34.63 -16.87 14.85
C ASP A 209 -34.74 -17.90 13.73
N ILE A 210 -33.96 -17.71 12.67
CA ILE A 210 -33.97 -18.55 11.48
C ILE A 210 -32.56 -19.12 11.31
N ASN A 211 -32.41 -20.40 11.61
CA ASN A 211 -31.12 -21.11 11.58
C ASN A 211 -30.62 -21.41 10.16
N GLY A 212 -31.51 -21.35 9.17
CA GLY A 212 -31.21 -21.55 7.76
C GLY A 212 -31.58 -20.33 6.94
N ALA A 213 -31.96 -20.54 5.68
CA ALA A 213 -32.26 -19.44 4.76
C ALA A 213 -33.59 -18.74 5.12
N LEU A 214 -33.61 -17.42 4.94
CA LEU A 214 -34.83 -16.62 4.86
C LEU A 214 -35.02 -16.16 3.41
N LEU A 215 -36.08 -16.65 2.77
CA LEU A 215 -36.50 -16.25 1.43
C LEU A 215 -37.83 -15.50 1.47
N ILE A 216 -37.85 -14.28 0.95
CA ILE A 216 -39.07 -13.50 0.72
C ILE A 216 -39.33 -13.51 -0.78
N SER A 217 -40.24 -14.39 -1.20
CA SER A 217 -40.61 -14.62 -2.60
C SER A 217 -41.92 -13.93 -2.99
N GLY A 218 -42.61 -13.29 -2.03
CA GLY A 218 -43.78 -12.47 -2.31
C GLY A 218 -44.41 -11.81 -1.08
N GLY A 219 -45.51 -11.09 -1.29
CA GLY A 219 -46.32 -10.54 -0.21
C GLY A 219 -45.68 -9.39 0.57
N SER A 220 -45.96 -9.33 1.88
CA SER A 220 -45.50 -8.26 2.78
C SER A 220 -44.87 -8.86 4.03
N PHE A 221 -43.59 -8.61 4.24
CA PHE A 221 -42.84 -9.08 5.38
C PHE A 221 -42.50 -7.93 6.32
N THR A 222 -43.18 -7.86 7.46
CA THR A 222 -42.81 -6.96 8.55
C THR A 222 -41.97 -7.72 9.56
N ALA A 223 -40.69 -7.37 9.66
CA ALA A 223 -39.76 -7.94 10.63
C ALA A 223 -40.22 -7.67 12.07
N THR A 224 -39.60 -8.35 13.03
CA THR A 224 -39.84 -8.04 14.44
C THR A 224 -39.21 -6.70 14.84
N SER A 225 -39.81 -6.02 15.81
CA SER A 225 -39.23 -4.86 16.49
C SER A 225 -38.15 -5.22 17.51
N ALA A 226 -37.97 -6.52 17.79
CA ALA A 226 -36.83 -7.06 18.53
C ALA A 226 -35.69 -7.41 17.55
N THR A 227 -35.16 -8.63 17.63
CA THR A 227 -34.09 -9.10 16.74
C THR A 227 -34.60 -10.17 15.79
N THR A 228 -34.39 -9.98 14.49
CA THR A 228 -34.41 -11.05 13.48
C THR A 228 -33.01 -11.64 13.41
N ARG A 229 -32.85 -12.91 13.81
CA ARG A 229 -31.57 -13.61 13.87
C ARG A 229 -31.48 -14.56 12.67
N LEU A 230 -30.40 -14.47 11.90
CA LEU A 230 -30.21 -15.18 10.64
C LEU A 230 -28.86 -15.92 10.65
N ALA A 231 -28.91 -17.25 10.56
CA ALA A 231 -27.71 -18.09 10.44
C ALA A 231 -27.50 -18.64 9.01
N GLY A 232 -28.50 -18.53 8.13
CA GLY A 232 -28.40 -18.86 6.70
C GLY A 232 -28.46 -17.63 5.79
N ASP A 233 -28.66 -17.87 4.50
CA ASP A 233 -28.73 -16.83 3.48
C ASP A 233 -29.99 -15.97 3.66
N PHE A 234 -29.91 -14.69 3.27
CA PHE A 234 -31.06 -13.77 3.31
C PHE A 234 -31.35 -13.20 1.93
N THR A 235 -32.51 -13.56 1.38
CA THR A 235 -32.90 -13.13 0.04
C THR A 235 -34.31 -12.55 0.02
N ILE A 236 -34.41 -11.33 -0.51
CA ILE A 236 -35.67 -10.70 -0.88
C ILE A 236 -35.78 -10.76 -2.40
N ALA A 237 -36.40 -11.83 -2.90
CA ALA A 237 -36.57 -12.06 -4.33
C ALA A 237 -37.75 -11.24 -4.90
N ALA A 238 -38.82 -11.06 -4.11
CA ALA A 238 -39.97 -10.22 -4.45
C ALA A 238 -40.75 -9.81 -3.19
N GLY A 239 -41.84 -9.06 -3.36
CA GLY A 239 -42.67 -8.57 -2.27
C GLY A 239 -42.16 -7.27 -1.64
N SER A 240 -42.57 -7.00 -0.41
CA SER A 240 -42.17 -5.83 0.37
C SER A 240 -41.60 -6.23 1.72
N PHE A 241 -40.65 -5.45 2.22
CA PHE A 241 -40.03 -5.63 3.53
C PHE A 241 -40.16 -4.36 4.36
N SER A 242 -40.50 -4.51 5.64
CA SER A 242 -40.54 -3.44 6.64
C SER A 242 -39.75 -3.88 7.87
N HIS A 243 -38.74 -3.10 8.24
CA HIS A 243 -37.81 -3.42 9.33
C HIS A 243 -38.43 -3.29 10.75
N ASN A 244 -39.60 -2.67 10.89
CA ASN A 244 -40.34 -2.52 12.17
C ASN A 244 -39.51 -1.97 13.35
N SER A 245 -38.57 -1.08 13.07
CA SER A 245 -37.58 -0.55 14.04
C SER A 245 -36.74 -1.62 14.78
N GLY A 246 -36.63 -2.84 14.25
CA GLY A 246 -35.85 -3.92 14.86
C GLY A 246 -34.38 -3.96 14.41
N THR A 247 -33.69 -5.01 14.82
CA THR A 247 -32.31 -5.32 14.43
C THR A 247 -32.27 -6.62 13.63
N VAL A 248 -31.51 -6.64 12.54
CA VAL A 248 -31.13 -7.87 11.84
C VAL A 248 -29.74 -8.30 12.32
N LEU A 249 -29.62 -9.50 12.87
CA LEU A 249 -28.36 -10.09 13.31
C LEU A 249 -27.99 -11.24 12.38
N PHE A 250 -26.86 -11.13 11.72
CA PHE A 250 -26.23 -12.26 11.01
C PHE A 250 -25.26 -12.97 11.95
N HIS A 251 -25.46 -14.28 12.15
CA HIS A 251 -24.63 -15.08 13.05
C HIS A 251 -24.31 -16.46 12.46
N SER A 252 -23.22 -16.58 11.71
CA SER A 252 -22.83 -17.84 11.05
C SER A 252 -21.34 -17.93 10.80
N ASN A 253 -20.71 -19.05 11.18
CA ASN A 253 -19.30 -19.34 10.89
C ASN A 253 -18.99 -19.75 9.44
N ALA A 254 -20.00 -19.76 8.57
CA ALA A 254 -19.86 -20.07 7.15
C ALA A 254 -20.20 -18.84 6.29
N THR A 255 -19.82 -18.91 5.01
CA THR A 255 -20.11 -17.86 4.03
C THR A 255 -21.62 -17.73 3.78
N ARG A 256 -22.15 -16.51 3.86
CA ARG A 256 -23.57 -16.22 3.63
C ARG A 256 -23.81 -15.22 2.53
N ALA A 257 -24.82 -15.50 1.70
CA ALA A 257 -25.30 -14.60 0.67
C ALA A 257 -26.41 -13.71 1.21
N VAL A 258 -26.31 -12.41 0.95
CA VAL A 258 -27.32 -11.41 1.29
C VAL A 258 -27.73 -10.64 0.04
N SER A 259 -29.02 -10.63 -0.25
CA SER A 259 -29.62 -9.90 -1.36
C SER A 259 -30.95 -9.28 -0.91
N THR A 260 -30.95 -7.98 -0.64
CA THR A 260 -32.11 -7.26 -0.10
C THR A 260 -32.82 -6.38 -1.13
N GLY A 261 -32.33 -6.36 -2.38
CA GLY A 261 -32.87 -5.49 -3.42
C GLY A 261 -32.83 -4.02 -3.00
N THR A 262 -33.99 -3.36 -2.95
CA THR A 262 -34.13 -1.97 -2.50
C THR A 262 -34.68 -1.84 -1.07
N ALA A 263 -34.76 -2.95 -0.33
CA ALA A 263 -35.27 -2.92 1.04
C ALA A 263 -34.22 -2.31 1.98
N THR A 264 -34.69 -1.53 2.95
CA THR A 264 -33.86 -0.91 3.98
C THR A 264 -33.99 -1.63 5.30
N MET A 265 -32.87 -1.81 5.98
CA MET A 265 -32.77 -2.32 7.34
C MET A 265 -32.75 -1.14 8.33
N ASN A 266 -33.11 -1.40 9.58
CA ASN A 266 -32.97 -0.39 10.64
C ASN A 266 -31.61 -0.49 11.32
N HIS A 267 -31.37 -1.52 12.14
CA HIS A 267 -30.03 -1.83 12.64
C HIS A 267 -29.55 -3.17 12.08
N VAL A 268 -28.26 -3.29 11.81
CA VAL A 268 -27.62 -4.55 11.42
C VAL A 268 -26.45 -4.85 12.34
N GLN A 269 -26.35 -6.11 12.76
CA GLN A 269 -25.23 -6.63 13.52
C GLN A 269 -24.62 -7.81 12.75
N LEU A 270 -23.29 -7.79 12.62
CA LEU A 270 -22.50 -8.87 12.04
C LEU A 270 -21.66 -9.52 13.15
N ASP A 271 -22.16 -10.65 13.65
CA ASP A 271 -21.50 -11.49 14.64
C ASP A 271 -21.31 -12.89 14.07
N MET A 272 -20.54 -12.95 12.98
CA MET A 272 -20.40 -14.13 12.12
C MET A 272 -19.47 -15.19 12.72
N SER A 273 -18.95 -15.03 13.94
CA SER A 273 -18.01 -16.00 14.53
C SER A 273 -16.85 -16.40 13.58
N GLY A 274 -16.35 -15.44 12.79
CA GLY A 274 -15.32 -15.67 11.76
C GLY A 274 -15.83 -16.17 10.40
N GLY A 275 -17.14 -16.15 10.15
CA GLY A 275 -17.73 -16.41 8.83
C GLY A 275 -17.58 -15.23 7.86
N ASN A 276 -18.04 -15.45 6.63
CA ASN A 276 -17.92 -14.47 5.54
C ASN A 276 -19.30 -14.00 5.06
N LEU A 277 -19.35 -12.80 4.48
CA LEU A 277 -20.55 -12.21 3.90
C LEU A 277 -20.34 -11.86 2.42
N ASN A 278 -21.28 -12.30 1.57
CA ASN A 278 -21.33 -11.96 0.15
C ASN A 278 -22.60 -11.15 -0.09
N ILE A 279 -22.46 -9.84 -0.30
CA ILE A 279 -23.60 -8.97 -0.58
C ILE A 279 -23.77 -8.82 -2.09
N THR A 280 -25.00 -9.00 -2.56
CA THR A 280 -25.39 -8.70 -3.94
C THR A 280 -25.95 -7.29 -4.00
N GLY A 281 -25.26 -6.38 -4.69
CA GLY A 281 -25.66 -4.97 -4.76
C GLY A 281 -25.38 -4.23 -3.45
N THR A 282 -26.41 -3.61 -2.87
CA THR A 282 -26.30 -2.79 -1.65
C THR A 282 -27.19 -3.35 -0.54
N LEU A 283 -26.61 -3.53 0.65
CA LEU A 283 -27.34 -3.69 1.91
C LEU A 283 -27.52 -2.29 2.53
N ASP A 284 -28.74 -1.76 2.49
CA ASP A 284 -29.07 -0.41 2.95
C ASP A 284 -29.53 -0.41 4.41
N ILE A 285 -28.92 0.43 5.26
CA ILE A 285 -29.12 0.49 6.71
C ILE A 285 -29.42 1.94 7.12
N ASN A 286 -30.66 2.20 7.54
CA ASN A 286 -31.08 3.52 8.01
C ASN A 286 -30.51 3.92 9.39
N GLY A 287 -30.19 2.92 10.21
CA GLY A 287 -29.64 3.09 11.56
C GLY A 287 -28.19 2.65 11.62
N ASN A 288 -27.86 1.88 12.66
CA ASN A 288 -26.48 1.55 13.00
C ASN A 288 -26.05 0.19 12.45
N LEU A 289 -24.77 0.11 12.10
CA LEU A 289 -24.06 -1.12 11.77
C LEU A 289 -23.07 -1.46 12.91
N THR A 290 -23.02 -2.73 13.33
CA THR A 290 -22.02 -3.22 14.29
C THR A 290 -21.33 -4.47 13.76
N LEU A 291 -20.00 -4.47 13.75
CA LEU A 291 -19.14 -5.58 13.35
C LEU A 291 -18.35 -6.07 14.57
N THR A 292 -18.49 -7.35 14.91
CA THR A 292 -17.84 -7.92 16.10
C THR A 292 -16.96 -9.13 15.78
N ASN A 293 -17.40 -10.01 14.87
CA ASN A 293 -16.69 -11.26 14.52
C ASN A 293 -16.92 -11.63 13.04
N VAL A 294 -16.36 -10.86 12.11
CA VAL A 294 -16.49 -11.01 10.66
C VAL A 294 -15.11 -11.23 10.03
N ASN A 295 -14.93 -12.35 9.34
CA ASN A 295 -13.67 -12.64 8.66
C ASN A 295 -13.57 -11.86 7.34
N ASN A 296 -14.56 -12.02 6.44
CA ASN A 296 -14.57 -11.28 5.18
C ASN A 296 -15.94 -10.73 4.82
N ILE A 297 -15.97 -9.51 4.29
CA ILE A 297 -17.06 -8.99 3.46
C ILE A 297 -16.54 -8.99 2.03
N ASN A 298 -16.87 -10.04 1.27
CA ASN A 298 -16.21 -10.32 0.00
C ASN A 298 -16.68 -9.43 -1.15
N THR A 299 -17.97 -9.06 -1.17
CA THR A 299 -18.59 -8.34 -2.29
C THR A 299 -19.66 -7.38 -1.82
N GLY A 300 -20.00 -6.41 -2.67
CA GLY A 300 -21.13 -5.51 -2.49
C GLY A 300 -20.82 -4.32 -1.58
N THR A 301 -21.86 -3.51 -1.33
CA THR A 301 -21.78 -2.30 -0.51
C THR A 301 -22.71 -2.44 0.69
N ILE A 302 -22.26 -2.04 1.88
CA ILE A 302 -23.14 -1.80 3.03
C ILE A 302 -23.29 -0.28 3.15
N ALA A 303 -24.45 0.26 2.77
CA ALA A 303 -24.75 1.68 2.94
C ALA A 303 -25.34 1.91 4.34
N VAL A 304 -24.78 2.86 5.07
CA VAL A 304 -25.12 3.15 6.46
C VAL A 304 -25.41 4.62 6.61
N ALA A 305 -26.60 4.93 7.14
CA ALA A 305 -27.02 6.27 7.47
C ALA A 305 -26.83 6.65 8.95
N GLY A 306 -26.71 5.65 9.84
CA GLY A 306 -26.36 5.84 11.25
C GLY A 306 -24.88 5.59 11.54
N ASN A 307 -24.58 5.19 12.78
CA ASN A 307 -23.20 4.98 13.21
C ASN A 307 -22.67 3.60 12.82
N VAL A 308 -21.36 3.51 12.63
CA VAL A 308 -20.65 2.24 12.42
C VAL A 308 -19.76 1.96 13.63
N VAL A 309 -19.91 0.77 14.19
CA VAL A 309 -19.05 0.26 15.27
C VAL A 309 -18.33 -0.97 14.76
N THR A 310 -17.00 -0.99 14.82
CA THR A 310 -16.21 -2.18 14.49
C THR A 310 -15.27 -2.50 15.64
N THR A 311 -15.48 -3.65 16.29
CA THR A 311 -14.56 -4.17 17.33
C THR A 311 -13.75 -5.37 16.84
N ASP A 312 -13.91 -5.72 15.57
CA ASP A 312 -13.16 -6.78 14.93
C ASP A 312 -11.91 -6.20 14.28
N GLY A 313 -10.74 -6.74 14.62
CA GLY A 313 -9.44 -6.27 14.13
C GLY A 313 -8.90 -7.06 12.94
N ASP A 314 -9.75 -7.73 12.15
CA ASP A 314 -9.34 -8.39 10.91
C ASP A 314 -10.45 -8.52 9.85
N VAL A 315 -11.27 -7.48 9.65
CA VAL A 315 -12.34 -7.50 8.64
C VAL A 315 -11.77 -7.27 7.24
N ARG A 316 -11.71 -8.33 6.43
CA ARG A 316 -11.12 -8.35 5.09
C ARG A 316 -12.17 -8.42 3.96
N GLY A 317 -11.69 -8.57 2.72
CA GLY A 317 -12.50 -8.76 1.51
C GLY A 317 -12.67 -7.49 0.68
N ASP A 318 -13.25 -7.62 -0.52
CA ASP A 318 -13.37 -6.52 -1.48
C ASP A 318 -14.68 -5.74 -1.37
N GLY A 319 -15.55 -6.08 -0.41
CA GLY A 319 -16.72 -5.27 -0.08
C GLY A 319 -16.36 -3.90 0.49
N LYS A 320 -17.34 -3.01 0.63
CA LYS A 320 -17.13 -1.69 1.23
C LYS A 320 -18.28 -1.24 2.11
N ILE A 321 -17.96 -0.39 3.09
CA ILE A 321 -18.93 0.35 3.89
C ILE A 321 -19.06 1.76 3.30
N LEU A 322 -20.27 2.14 2.92
CA LEU A 322 -20.61 3.46 2.42
C LEU A 322 -21.28 4.26 3.54
N PHE A 323 -20.69 5.37 3.92
CA PHE A 323 -21.28 6.34 4.85
C PHE A 323 -22.12 7.35 4.06
N ASP A 324 -23.45 7.33 4.19
CA ASP A 324 -24.37 8.19 3.42
C ASP A 324 -25.32 9.06 4.27
N GLY A 325 -25.32 8.86 5.59
CA GLY A 325 -26.12 9.62 6.55
C GLY A 325 -25.60 11.00 6.94
N ALA A 326 -26.25 11.60 7.94
CA ALA A 326 -25.87 12.90 8.51
C ALA A 326 -25.32 12.73 9.93
N ASN A 327 -24.18 13.34 10.25
CA ASN A 327 -23.53 13.30 11.57
C ASN A 327 -23.28 11.87 12.06
N GLN A 328 -22.46 11.13 11.32
CA GLN A 328 -22.13 9.74 11.61
C GLN A 328 -20.87 9.65 12.46
N GLU A 329 -20.78 8.59 13.27
CA GLU A 329 -19.57 8.23 14.00
C GLU A 329 -19.06 6.86 13.54
N LEU A 330 -17.74 6.74 13.40
CA LEU A 330 -17.02 5.48 13.24
C LEU A 330 -16.07 5.29 14.43
N TYR A 331 -16.29 4.22 15.19
CA TYR A 331 -15.51 3.95 16.40
C TYR A 331 -15.47 2.47 16.76
N VAL A 332 -14.57 2.14 17.69
CA VAL A 332 -14.40 0.83 18.30
C VAL A 332 -15.06 0.88 19.68
N ASP A 333 -14.45 1.65 20.59
CA ASP A 333 -14.87 1.82 21.97
C ASP A 333 -14.77 3.28 22.45
N LYS A 334 -14.27 4.19 21.60
CA LYS A 334 -13.98 5.60 21.94
C LYS A 334 -12.94 5.75 23.06
N ALA A 335 -12.12 4.72 23.27
CA ALA A 335 -11.06 4.67 24.29
C ALA A 335 -9.69 4.33 23.68
N GLY A 336 -9.54 4.43 22.35
CA GLY A 336 -8.30 4.16 21.63
C GLY A 336 -8.16 2.71 21.16
N GLY A 337 -9.26 1.96 21.00
CA GLY A 337 -9.25 0.62 20.44
C GLY A 337 -8.77 0.56 18.97
N GLN A 338 -8.67 -0.66 18.44
CA GLN A 338 -8.47 -0.89 17.01
C GLN A 338 -9.61 -1.76 16.48
N GLY A 339 -10.13 -1.39 15.32
CA GLY A 339 -11.09 -2.20 14.57
C GLY A 339 -10.98 -1.91 13.09
N ASP A 340 -11.39 -2.88 12.30
CA ASP A 340 -11.07 -2.95 10.88
C ASP A 340 -12.35 -3.01 10.03
N LEU A 341 -12.21 -2.57 8.79
CA LEU A 341 -13.23 -2.58 7.75
C LEU A 341 -12.59 -3.07 6.42
N PRO A 342 -13.38 -3.65 5.51
CA PRO A 342 -12.86 -4.11 4.22
C PRO A 342 -12.43 -2.91 3.35
N GLY A 343 -13.36 -2.00 3.07
CA GLY A 343 -13.12 -0.74 2.37
C GLY A 343 -14.12 0.29 2.86
N VAL A 344 -13.81 1.57 2.66
CA VAL A 344 -14.64 2.70 3.07
C VAL A 344 -14.92 3.60 1.88
N GLU A 345 -16.18 3.96 1.71
CA GLU A 345 -16.60 5.06 0.87
C GLU A 345 -17.32 6.12 1.71
N VAL A 346 -16.94 7.38 1.53
CA VAL A 346 -17.58 8.51 2.20
C VAL A 346 -18.39 9.32 1.19
N ASN A 347 -19.70 9.34 1.37
CA ASN A 347 -20.65 10.18 0.61
C ASN A 347 -21.72 10.76 1.54
N ASN A 348 -21.31 11.22 2.70
CA ASN A 348 -22.22 11.58 3.77
C ASN A 348 -22.81 12.99 3.55
N THR A 349 -23.96 13.28 4.14
CA THR A 349 -24.64 14.59 3.99
C THR A 349 -24.30 15.60 5.10
N GLY A 350 -23.44 15.22 6.05
CA GLY A 350 -23.01 16.05 7.18
C GLY A 350 -21.51 15.88 7.46
N THR A 351 -21.18 15.42 8.66
CA THR A 351 -19.81 15.04 9.04
C THR A 351 -19.75 13.57 9.45
N LEU A 352 -18.73 12.84 9.01
CA LEU A 352 -18.28 11.57 9.59
C LEU A 352 -17.17 11.87 10.60
N THR A 353 -17.39 11.58 11.89
CA THR A 353 -16.36 11.71 12.94
C THR A 353 -15.74 10.36 13.24
N VAL A 354 -14.41 10.26 13.19
CA VAL A 354 -13.68 9.02 13.47
C VAL A 354 -12.92 9.16 14.80
N PHE A 355 -12.96 8.13 15.65
CA PHE A 355 -12.43 8.18 17.01
C PHE A 355 -11.10 7.44 17.20
N ASP A 356 -11.11 6.15 16.90
CA ASP A 356 -10.07 5.20 17.31
C ASP A 356 -9.11 4.88 16.13
N THR A 357 -8.34 3.80 16.22
CA THR A 357 -7.59 3.28 15.06
C THR A 357 -8.51 2.46 14.17
N ILE A 358 -8.68 2.89 12.92
CA ILE A 358 -9.51 2.19 11.93
C ILE A 358 -8.63 1.59 10.84
N GLY A 359 -8.62 0.26 10.75
CA GLY A 359 -7.93 -0.48 9.70
C GLY A 359 -8.76 -0.63 8.43
N ILE A 360 -8.11 -0.50 7.28
CA ILE A 360 -8.68 -0.82 5.95
C ILE A 360 -7.82 -1.92 5.32
N HIS A 361 -8.42 -3.09 5.06
CA HIS A 361 -7.68 -4.28 4.58
C HIS A 361 -8.01 -4.76 3.17
N GLY A 362 -9.18 -4.39 2.67
CA GLY A 362 -9.69 -4.76 1.36
C GLY A 362 -9.15 -3.88 0.24
N SER A 363 -9.09 -4.44 -0.97
CA SER A 363 -8.62 -3.71 -2.16
C SER A 363 -9.53 -2.52 -2.54
N SER A 364 -10.75 -2.47 -2.00
CA SER A 364 -11.68 -1.34 -2.13
C SER A 364 -11.16 -0.04 -1.49
N GLY A 365 -10.20 -0.13 -0.57
CA GLY A 365 -9.46 1.02 -0.04
C GLY A 365 -10.32 2.09 0.65
N TRP A 366 -9.84 3.33 0.61
CA TRP A 366 -10.56 4.51 1.12
C TRP A 366 -10.90 5.45 -0.03
N THR A 367 -12.18 5.71 -0.25
CA THR A 367 -12.65 6.59 -1.31
C THR A 367 -13.55 7.69 -0.76
N TYR A 368 -13.24 8.94 -1.07
CA TYR A 368 -14.10 10.09 -0.78
C TYR A 368 -14.87 10.53 -2.04
N THR A 369 -16.19 10.59 -1.93
CA THR A 369 -17.09 11.06 -3.01
C THR A 369 -17.98 12.24 -2.59
N GLY A 370 -18.13 12.49 -1.28
CA GLY A 370 -18.82 13.68 -0.77
C GLY A 370 -18.98 13.74 0.76
N GLY A 371 -19.31 14.92 1.28
CA GLY A 371 -19.54 15.16 2.71
C GLY A 371 -18.34 15.80 3.42
N ALA A 372 -18.32 15.73 4.75
CA ALA A 372 -17.14 16.08 5.54
C ALA A 372 -16.65 14.88 6.35
N VAL A 373 -15.34 14.83 6.61
CA VAL A 373 -14.70 13.85 7.50
C VAL A 373 -13.90 14.60 8.55
N ASP A 374 -14.10 14.24 9.82
CA ASP A 374 -13.33 14.73 10.95
C ASP A 374 -12.51 13.59 11.54
N MET A 375 -11.23 13.55 11.18
CA MET A 375 -10.23 12.65 11.73
C MET A 375 -9.48 13.28 12.93
N LEU A 376 -9.66 14.59 13.16
CA LEU A 376 -8.78 15.39 14.03
C LEU A 376 -9.33 15.51 15.44
N SER A 377 -10.63 15.73 15.61
CA SER A 377 -11.19 16.11 16.91
C SER A 377 -11.01 15.04 18.00
N GLN A 378 -10.87 13.78 17.60
CA GLN A 378 -10.70 12.64 18.49
C GLN A 378 -9.29 12.02 18.40
N GLY A 379 -8.45 12.50 17.50
CA GLY A 379 -7.10 11.96 17.32
C GLY A 379 -7.05 10.58 16.67
N ALA A 380 -7.91 10.31 15.69
CA ALA A 380 -7.99 9.02 15.02
C ALA A 380 -6.71 8.65 14.27
N THR A 381 -6.53 7.35 14.02
CA THR A 381 -5.47 6.83 13.14
C THR A 381 -6.11 6.02 12.02
N LEU A 382 -5.80 6.36 10.77
CA LEU A 382 -6.10 5.49 9.64
C LEU A 382 -4.97 4.46 9.51
N LEU A 383 -5.29 3.18 9.67
CA LEU A 383 -4.38 2.08 9.39
C LEU A 383 -4.71 1.50 8.00
N VAL A 384 -3.74 1.50 7.09
CA VAL A 384 -3.86 0.87 5.77
C VAL A 384 -3.02 -0.40 5.79
N ALA A 385 -3.67 -1.55 5.68
CA ALA A 385 -3.01 -2.83 5.87
C ALA A 385 -3.47 -3.87 4.85
N SER A 386 -2.68 -4.16 3.82
CA SER A 386 -2.99 -5.24 2.88
C SER A 386 -1.76 -5.69 2.14
N ALA A 387 -1.61 -7.00 1.93
CA ALA A 387 -0.56 -7.56 1.08
C ALA A 387 -0.78 -7.24 -0.43
N GLY A 388 -1.95 -6.71 -0.79
CA GLY A 388 -2.28 -6.28 -2.15
C GLY A 388 -2.05 -4.79 -2.37
N THR A 389 -2.68 -4.27 -3.43
CA THR A 389 -2.74 -2.83 -3.69
C THR A 389 -3.97 -2.24 -3.01
N ILE A 390 -3.77 -1.14 -2.27
CA ILE A 390 -4.86 -0.30 -1.75
C ILE A 390 -4.75 1.09 -2.38
N THR A 391 -5.89 1.61 -2.85
CA THR A 391 -6.01 3.00 -3.25
C THR A 391 -6.59 3.85 -2.11
N VAL A 392 -5.94 4.97 -1.82
CA VAL A 392 -6.48 6.06 -0.99
C VAL A 392 -6.82 7.21 -1.94
N ASN A 393 -8.12 7.37 -2.21
CA ASN A 393 -8.67 8.41 -3.06
C ASN A 393 -9.41 9.44 -2.21
N ASP A 394 -8.64 10.27 -1.51
CA ASP A 394 -9.15 11.36 -0.71
C ASP A 394 -8.11 12.48 -0.62
N SER A 395 -8.36 13.57 -1.35
CA SER A 395 -7.58 14.81 -1.26
C SER A 395 -8.31 15.94 -0.54
N THR A 396 -9.37 15.61 0.20
CA THR A 396 -10.21 16.61 0.89
C THR A 396 -10.09 16.48 2.40
N THR A 397 -9.96 15.26 2.91
CA THR A 397 -9.82 14.99 4.34
C THR A 397 -8.40 15.27 4.80
N THR A 398 -8.26 16.08 5.85
CA THR A 398 -7.02 16.15 6.63
C THR A 398 -7.06 15.04 7.69
N PHE A 399 -6.19 14.04 7.54
CA PHE A 399 -6.05 12.93 8.45
C PHE A 399 -5.25 13.34 9.70
N ASN A 400 -5.54 12.74 10.85
CA ASN A 400 -4.71 12.95 12.04
C ASN A 400 -3.43 12.11 11.93
N ASN A 401 -3.49 10.80 12.17
CA ASN A 401 -2.35 9.91 11.90
C ASN A 401 -2.68 8.93 10.78
N VAL A 402 -1.66 8.51 10.04
CA VAL A 402 -1.76 7.41 9.08
C VAL A 402 -0.65 6.40 9.34
N GLU A 403 -1.01 5.13 9.40
CA GLU A 403 -0.09 4.01 9.45
C GLU A 403 -0.25 3.17 8.18
N LEU A 404 0.83 2.98 7.43
CA LEU A 404 0.89 2.06 6.31
C LEU A 404 1.61 0.78 6.78
N ASN A 405 0.84 -0.25 7.12
CA ASN A 405 1.33 -1.54 7.61
C ASN A 405 0.96 -2.67 6.65
N MET A 406 1.64 -2.71 5.50
CA MET A 406 1.11 -3.39 4.32
C MET A 406 1.59 -4.83 4.11
N SER A 407 2.40 -5.40 4.99
CA SER A 407 2.92 -6.78 4.78
C SER A 407 3.56 -7.01 3.39
N GLY A 408 4.22 -5.98 2.83
CA GLY A 408 4.81 -5.98 1.48
C GLY A 408 3.86 -5.54 0.36
N GLY A 409 2.71 -4.93 0.70
CA GLY A 409 1.74 -4.40 -0.26
C GLY A 409 2.09 -3.03 -0.84
N VAL A 410 1.15 -2.48 -1.59
CA VAL A 410 1.32 -1.26 -2.40
C VAL A 410 0.24 -0.23 -2.08
N VAL A 411 0.63 1.03 -1.86
CA VAL A 411 -0.32 2.15 -1.77
C VAL A 411 -0.32 2.96 -3.06
N ASP A 412 -1.52 3.22 -3.58
CA ASP A 412 -1.75 4.25 -4.58
C ASP A 412 -2.51 5.43 -3.95
N VAL A 413 -1.96 6.64 -4.03
CA VAL A 413 -2.65 7.85 -3.57
C VAL A 413 -3.13 8.64 -4.79
N THR A 414 -4.42 8.95 -4.81
CA THR A 414 -4.96 9.86 -5.83
C THR A 414 -4.84 11.30 -5.33
N GLY A 415 -4.07 12.13 -6.02
CA GLY A 415 -3.87 13.54 -5.64
C GLY A 415 -2.92 13.68 -4.45
N THR A 416 -3.38 14.33 -3.38
CA THR A 416 -2.61 14.55 -2.15
C THR A 416 -3.36 13.99 -0.96
N LEU A 417 -2.77 13.04 -0.24
CA LEU A 417 -3.23 12.60 1.07
C LEU A 417 -2.64 13.55 2.12
N ASP A 418 -3.48 14.33 2.80
CA ASP A 418 -3.06 15.34 3.79
C ASP A 418 -3.10 14.77 5.21
N ILE A 419 -1.99 14.82 5.93
CA ILE A 419 -1.81 14.26 7.28
C ILE A 419 -1.29 15.36 8.22
N ASN A 420 -2.10 15.76 9.19
CA ASN A 420 -1.72 16.79 10.16
C ASN A 420 -0.87 16.25 11.34
N GLY A 421 -0.98 14.97 11.64
CA GLY A 421 -0.16 14.25 12.62
C GLY A 421 0.93 13.42 11.94
N ASN A 422 1.14 12.20 12.40
CA ASN A 422 2.30 11.40 11.98
C ASN A 422 1.96 10.40 10.86
N LEU A 423 2.95 10.13 10.01
CA LEU A 423 2.96 9.02 9.07
C LEU A 423 3.91 7.93 9.58
N THR A 424 3.44 6.69 9.65
CA THR A 424 4.29 5.53 9.95
C THR A 424 4.26 4.54 8.79
N LEU A 425 5.43 4.10 8.33
CA LEU A 425 5.61 3.13 7.24
C LEU A 425 6.25 1.86 7.79
N THR A 426 5.55 0.73 7.63
CA THR A 426 6.03 -0.59 8.04
C THR A 426 5.62 -1.64 7.01
N SER A 427 6.56 -2.42 6.50
CA SER A 427 6.28 -3.46 5.51
C SER A 427 5.53 -2.91 4.27
N VAL A 428 6.01 -1.81 3.70
CA VAL A 428 5.48 -1.15 2.49
C VAL A 428 6.42 -1.43 1.33
N ASN A 429 5.97 -2.15 0.31
CA ASN A 429 6.79 -2.43 -0.86
C ASN A 429 6.87 -1.23 -1.82
N SER A 430 5.76 -0.52 -2.02
CA SER A 430 5.75 0.64 -2.93
C SER A 430 4.64 1.64 -2.61
N ILE A 431 4.94 2.92 -2.82
CA ILE A 431 3.98 4.02 -2.95
C ILE A 431 4.08 4.53 -4.38
N ASN A 432 3.19 4.08 -5.28
CA ASN A 432 3.41 4.29 -6.71
C ASN A 432 3.03 5.70 -7.19
N THR A 433 2.01 6.31 -6.59
CA THR A 433 1.37 7.52 -7.12
C THR A 433 0.98 8.47 -6.00
N GLY A 434 0.80 9.74 -6.39
CA GLY A 434 0.30 10.79 -5.50
C GLY A 434 1.36 11.36 -4.56
N THR A 435 0.90 12.29 -3.73
CA THR A 435 1.69 12.94 -2.69
C THR A 435 1.08 12.59 -1.34
N ILE A 436 1.90 12.22 -0.36
CA ILE A 436 1.49 12.14 1.04
C ILE A 436 2.08 13.36 1.74
N ALA A 437 1.27 14.38 1.99
CA ALA A 437 1.67 15.57 2.72
C ALA A 437 1.56 15.30 4.22
N VAL A 438 2.63 15.58 4.95
CA VAL A 438 2.75 15.29 6.38
C VAL A 438 3.20 16.55 7.08
N ALA A 439 2.43 16.97 8.08
CA ALA A 439 2.74 18.09 8.96
C ALA A 439 3.36 17.67 10.31
N GLY A 440 3.20 16.40 10.69
CA GLY A 440 3.89 15.80 11.83
C GLY A 440 5.16 15.06 11.44
N ASN A 441 5.48 13.99 12.17
CA ASN A 441 6.70 13.21 11.94
C ASN A 441 6.46 12.07 10.94
N VAL A 442 7.53 11.67 10.27
CA VAL A 442 7.55 10.48 9.41
C VAL A 442 8.46 9.43 10.04
N VAL A 443 7.91 8.24 10.26
CA VAL A 443 8.62 7.07 10.75
C VAL A 443 8.64 6.02 9.66
N THR A 444 9.81 5.52 9.27
CA THR A 444 9.92 4.42 8.31
C THR A 444 10.90 3.37 8.83
N THR A 445 10.43 2.16 9.09
CA THR A 445 11.30 1.03 9.47
C THR A 445 11.45 0.02 8.33
N ASP A 446 10.95 0.34 7.15
CA ASP A 446 11.03 -0.50 5.97
C ASP A 446 12.24 -0.09 5.13
N GLY A 447 13.13 -1.02 4.81
CA GLY A 447 14.37 -0.75 4.09
C GLY A 447 14.26 -0.83 2.56
N ASP A 448 13.05 -0.89 1.99
CA ASP A 448 12.87 -0.98 0.52
C ASP A 448 11.52 -0.40 0.05
N VAL A 449 11.16 0.81 0.49
CA VAL A 449 9.94 1.50 0.02
C VAL A 449 10.16 2.14 -1.35
N ARG A 450 9.59 1.54 -2.40
CA ARG A 450 9.76 1.98 -3.80
C ARG A 450 8.59 2.83 -4.31
N GLY A 451 8.61 3.12 -5.61
CA GLY A 451 7.53 3.78 -6.34
C GLY A 451 7.81 5.23 -6.68
N ASP A 452 6.96 5.82 -7.51
CA ASP A 452 7.11 7.21 -7.99
C ASP A 452 6.32 8.24 -7.15
N GLY A 453 5.55 7.78 -6.17
CA GLY A 453 4.92 8.64 -5.18
C GLY A 453 5.95 9.41 -4.35
N LYS A 454 5.50 10.42 -3.61
CA LYS A 454 6.38 11.22 -2.76
C LYS A 454 5.79 11.54 -1.40
N ILE A 455 6.66 11.68 -0.41
CA ILE A 455 6.33 12.22 0.91
C ILE A 455 6.67 13.72 0.92
N LEU A 456 5.68 14.58 1.14
CA LEU A 456 5.86 16.02 1.28
C LEU A 456 5.89 16.38 2.77
N PHE A 457 6.99 16.98 3.22
CA PHE A 457 7.13 17.55 4.55
C PHE A 457 6.69 19.02 4.53
N ASP A 458 5.54 19.36 5.13
CA ASP A 458 4.98 20.72 5.11
C ASP A 458 4.70 21.33 6.51
N GLY A 459 5.00 20.58 7.57
CA GLY A 459 4.81 21.00 8.95
C GLY A 459 5.89 21.87 9.58
N VAL A 460 5.91 21.87 10.92
CA VAL A 460 6.84 22.63 11.76
C VAL A 460 7.62 21.67 12.64
N ASN A 461 8.96 21.78 12.66
CA ASN A 461 9.85 20.98 13.53
C ASN A 461 9.58 19.48 13.45
N GLN A 462 9.70 18.94 12.24
CA GLN A 462 9.40 17.55 11.92
C GLN A 462 10.63 16.68 12.11
N GLU A 463 10.40 15.40 12.36
CA GLU A 463 11.43 14.38 12.40
C GLU A 463 11.18 13.31 11.33
N LEU A 464 12.26 12.86 10.69
CA LEU A 464 12.29 11.68 9.83
C LEU A 464 13.26 10.66 10.43
N TYR A 465 12.78 9.48 10.79
CA TYR A 465 13.60 8.46 11.45
C TYR A 465 13.09 7.04 11.21
N ALA A 466 13.93 6.05 11.52
CA ALA A 466 13.53 4.65 11.60
C ALA A 466 13.23 4.26 13.05
N ASP A 467 14.28 4.12 13.87
CA ASP A 467 14.19 3.70 15.27
C ASP A 467 14.95 4.63 16.24
N LYS A 468 15.63 5.66 15.72
CA LYS A 468 16.54 6.57 16.44
C LYS A 468 17.70 5.85 17.14
N ALA A 469 17.99 4.62 16.72
CA ALA A 469 19.06 3.77 17.25
C ALA A 469 20.06 3.37 16.16
N GLY A 470 20.07 4.09 15.03
CA GLY A 470 20.93 3.79 13.88
C GLY A 470 20.32 2.78 12.91
N GLY A 471 18.99 2.59 12.94
CA GLY A 471 18.27 1.74 12.00
C GLY A 471 18.34 2.23 10.56
N ARG A 472 17.61 1.54 9.68
CA ARG A 472 17.43 1.94 8.29
C ARG A 472 15.95 1.98 7.95
N GLY A 473 15.56 3.03 7.26
CA GLY A 473 14.23 3.22 6.72
C GLY A 473 14.29 3.89 5.37
N ASP A 474 13.44 3.50 4.45
CA ASP A 474 13.47 3.95 3.07
C ASP A 474 12.13 4.62 2.73
N LEU A 475 12.17 5.49 1.74
CA LEU A 475 11.06 6.25 1.20
C LEU A 475 11.12 6.17 -0.34
N PRO A 476 10.00 6.41 -1.05
CA PRO A 476 10.01 6.55 -2.50
C PRO A 476 10.78 7.83 -2.88
N GLY A 477 10.10 8.95 -3.16
CA GLY A 477 10.71 10.28 -3.14
C GLY A 477 10.28 11.10 -1.93
N LEU A 478 10.96 12.23 -1.72
CA LEU A 478 10.53 13.24 -0.76
C LEU A 478 10.59 14.66 -1.32
N GLU A 479 9.70 15.50 -0.81
CA GLU A 479 9.68 16.94 -1.02
C GLU A 479 9.70 17.67 0.31
N ILE A 480 10.49 18.74 0.42
CA ILE A 480 10.68 19.52 1.63
C ILE A 480 10.15 20.93 1.41
N ASN A 481 9.09 21.28 2.14
CA ASN A 481 8.48 22.62 2.16
C ASN A 481 8.04 22.99 3.59
N ASN A 482 8.82 22.58 4.59
CA ASN A 482 8.48 22.78 5.98
C ASN A 482 8.70 24.24 6.40
N THR A 483 8.01 24.70 7.45
CA THR A 483 8.13 26.08 7.95
C THR A 483 9.05 26.22 9.17
N GLY A 484 9.61 25.10 9.65
CA GLY A 484 10.61 25.02 10.72
C GLY A 484 11.87 24.27 10.28
N THR A 485 12.32 23.32 11.10
CA THR A 485 13.41 22.38 10.75
C THR A 485 12.85 20.97 10.52
N LEU A 486 13.36 20.25 9.53
CA LEU A 486 13.23 18.80 9.39
C LEU A 486 14.52 18.18 9.92
N THR A 487 14.44 17.45 11.04
CA THR A 487 15.58 16.72 11.60
C THR A 487 15.54 15.28 11.10
N VAL A 488 16.61 14.85 10.42
CA VAL A 488 16.73 13.48 9.91
C VAL A 488 17.63 12.68 10.85
N PHE A 489 17.20 11.47 11.18
CA PHE A 489 17.94 10.49 11.97
C PHE A 489 18.29 9.28 11.11
N ASP A 490 19.13 8.40 11.66
CA ASP A 490 19.37 7.05 11.14
C ASP A 490 19.88 7.03 9.67
N THR A 491 19.78 5.88 9.01
CA THR A 491 20.05 5.75 7.57
C THR A 491 18.73 5.83 6.80
N ILE A 492 18.59 6.80 5.90
CA ILE A 492 17.38 7.00 5.10
C ILE A 492 17.63 6.75 3.61
N GLY A 493 16.99 5.72 3.05
CA GLY A 493 17.03 5.42 1.61
C GLY A 493 15.97 6.18 0.81
N ILE A 494 16.32 6.66 -0.38
CA ILE A 494 15.44 7.34 -1.35
C ILE A 494 15.48 6.57 -2.66
N HIS A 495 14.36 5.95 -3.08
CA HIS A 495 14.31 5.06 -4.25
C HIS A 495 13.56 5.61 -5.46
N GLY A 496 12.60 6.50 -5.24
CA GLY A 496 11.66 6.98 -6.25
C GLY A 496 12.27 8.03 -7.16
N SER A 497 11.79 8.10 -8.41
CA SER A 497 12.25 9.10 -9.40
C SER A 497 11.95 10.54 -8.99
N SER A 498 10.97 10.73 -8.10
CA SER A 498 10.67 12.00 -7.42
C SER A 498 11.86 12.53 -6.60
N GLY A 499 12.79 11.66 -6.19
CA GLY A 499 14.09 12.01 -5.61
C GLY A 499 14.04 12.82 -4.31
N TRP A 500 15.06 13.67 -4.10
CA TRP A 500 15.13 14.61 -2.99
C TRP A 500 14.87 16.01 -3.50
N THR A 501 13.66 16.52 -3.26
CA THR A 501 13.26 17.85 -3.73
C THR A 501 13.11 18.83 -2.58
N TYR A 502 13.68 20.02 -2.74
CA TYR A 502 13.62 21.11 -1.79
C TYR A 502 12.91 22.31 -2.43
N THR A 503 11.89 22.83 -1.75
CA THR A 503 11.14 24.02 -2.14
C THR A 503 11.07 25.08 -1.03
N GLY A 504 11.30 24.69 0.24
CA GLY A 504 11.46 25.63 1.35
C GLY A 504 11.68 24.96 2.70
N GLY A 505 12.14 25.73 3.68
CA GLY A 505 12.36 25.25 5.06
C GLY A 505 13.83 25.02 5.42
N ALA A 506 14.09 24.48 6.60
CA ALA A 506 15.43 24.06 7.02
C ALA A 506 15.48 22.54 7.18
N VAL A 507 16.64 21.93 6.88
CA VAL A 507 16.93 20.51 7.10
C VAL A 507 18.17 20.38 7.96
N ASP A 508 18.12 19.50 8.95
CA ASP A 508 19.24 19.13 9.80
C ASP A 508 19.46 17.62 9.74
N THR A 509 20.49 17.20 9.00
CA THR A 509 20.95 15.81 8.97
C THR A 509 22.18 15.58 9.87
N VAL A 510 22.76 16.66 10.42
CA VAL A 510 24.07 16.67 11.08
C VAL A 510 23.96 16.40 12.56
N SER A 511 22.97 16.98 13.26
CA SER A 511 22.88 16.85 14.72
C SER A 511 22.72 15.41 15.20
N GLN A 512 22.16 14.53 14.36
CA GLN A 512 21.92 13.12 14.66
C GLN A 512 22.83 12.16 13.88
N GLY A 513 23.73 12.69 13.04
CA GLY A 513 24.66 11.87 12.26
C GLY A 513 23.97 11.01 11.19
N ALA A 514 22.91 11.52 10.54
CA ALA A 514 22.15 10.75 9.56
C ALA A 514 22.96 10.42 8.31
N THR A 515 22.59 9.33 7.63
CA THR A 515 23.12 8.97 6.31
C THR A 515 21.96 8.95 5.32
N VAL A 516 22.05 9.75 4.26
CA VAL A 516 21.07 9.73 3.16
C VAL A 516 21.60 8.83 2.04
N VAL A 517 20.85 7.79 1.70
CA VAL A 517 21.20 6.85 0.64
C VAL A 517 20.31 7.11 -0.56
N PHE A 518 20.89 7.48 -1.70
CA PHE A 518 20.18 7.49 -2.98
C PHE A 518 20.27 6.10 -3.57
N ALA A 519 19.13 5.41 -3.70
CA ALA A 519 19.07 3.97 -3.92
C ALA A 519 18.24 3.58 -5.15
N GLY A 520 18.51 2.39 -5.69
CA GLY A 520 17.74 1.79 -6.77
C GLY A 520 18.05 2.33 -8.17
N PRO A 521 17.60 1.63 -9.24
CA PRO A 521 18.06 1.83 -10.62
C PRO A 521 17.53 3.10 -11.31
N ASN A 522 16.88 3.99 -10.57
CA ASN A 522 16.14 5.11 -11.13
C ASN A 522 17.04 6.32 -11.41
N THR A 523 16.50 7.28 -12.16
CA THR A 523 17.05 8.63 -12.18
C THR A 523 16.54 9.37 -10.96
N ILE A 524 17.44 9.81 -10.09
CA ILE A 524 17.13 10.57 -8.88
C ILE A 524 17.55 12.03 -9.09
N ALA A 525 16.59 12.94 -8.94
CA ALA A 525 16.86 14.37 -8.94
C ALA A 525 17.14 14.87 -7.51
N VAL A 526 18.15 15.72 -7.37
CA VAL A 526 18.46 16.47 -6.16
C VAL A 526 18.56 17.95 -6.52
N ASN A 527 17.68 18.79 -5.97
CA ASN A 527 17.69 20.25 -6.22
C ASN A 527 17.95 21.08 -4.96
N ASP A 528 18.55 20.48 -3.95
CA ASP A 528 18.78 21.09 -2.65
C ASP A 528 20.22 21.59 -2.54
N SER A 529 20.40 22.90 -2.73
CA SER A 529 21.69 23.59 -2.50
C SER A 529 21.77 24.28 -1.13
N THR A 530 20.83 23.97 -0.24
CA THR A 530 20.69 24.61 1.07
C THR A 530 21.06 23.69 2.21
N THR A 531 20.75 22.40 2.07
CA THR A 531 21.03 21.38 3.06
C THR A 531 22.50 21.00 3.04
N VAL A 532 23.11 21.01 4.22
CA VAL A 532 24.40 20.36 4.47
C VAL A 532 24.11 18.94 4.95
N PHE A 533 24.41 17.95 4.11
CA PHE A 533 24.22 16.54 4.42
C PHE A 533 25.33 16.05 5.33
N ASN A 534 25.00 15.26 6.35
CA ASN A 534 26.01 14.63 7.21
C ASN A 534 26.79 13.56 6.47
N SER A 535 26.12 12.53 5.96
CA SER A 535 26.73 11.52 5.10
C SER A 535 25.80 11.23 3.93
N VAL A 536 26.37 10.93 2.77
CA VAL A 536 25.61 10.51 1.59
C VAL A 536 26.20 9.24 1.01
N GLU A 537 25.34 8.30 0.62
CA GLU A 537 25.71 7.10 -0.13
C GLU A 537 24.92 7.02 -1.44
N LEU A 538 25.58 6.63 -2.52
CA LEU A 538 24.96 6.28 -3.79
C LEU A 538 24.97 4.75 -3.95
N ASP A 539 23.79 4.13 -3.82
CA ASP A 539 23.55 2.70 -4.05
C ASP A 539 22.46 2.51 -5.11
N MET A 540 22.69 3.13 -6.26
CA MET A 540 21.71 3.30 -7.33
C MET A 540 21.71 2.14 -8.33
N SER A 541 22.47 1.06 -8.10
CA SER A 541 22.48 -0.14 -8.99
C SER A 541 22.60 0.17 -10.49
N GLY A 542 23.40 1.18 -10.88
CA GLY A 542 23.54 1.65 -12.26
C GLY A 542 22.54 2.75 -12.68
N GLY A 543 21.87 3.39 -11.73
CA GLY A 543 20.99 4.54 -11.93
C GLY A 543 21.74 5.86 -12.23
N VAL A 544 20.99 6.96 -12.26
CA VAL A 544 21.50 8.30 -12.61
C VAL A 544 21.22 9.30 -11.50
N LEU A 545 22.25 9.98 -10.99
CA LEU A 545 22.08 11.11 -10.08
C LEU A 545 22.12 12.43 -10.86
N ASN A 546 21.05 13.21 -10.79
CA ASN A 546 20.98 14.55 -11.38
C ASN A 546 20.99 15.63 -10.27
N VAL A 547 22.11 16.34 -10.12
CA VAL A 547 22.24 17.42 -9.13
C VAL A 547 22.00 18.78 -9.78
N THR A 548 20.97 19.48 -9.32
CA THR A 548 20.74 20.89 -9.67
C THR A 548 21.37 21.80 -8.63
N GLY A 549 22.42 22.53 -9.01
CA GLY A 549 23.17 23.39 -8.09
C GLY A 549 24.29 22.64 -7.39
N THR A 550 24.34 22.66 -6.06
CA THR A 550 25.37 21.98 -5.27
C THR A 550 24.76 21.02 -4.27
N LEU A 551 25.15 19.75 -4.32
CA LEU A 551 24.91 18.80 -3.22
C LEU A 551 26.07 18.93 -2.22
N ASP A 552 25.79 19.36 -0.99
CA ASP A 552 26.83 19.62 0.02
C ASP A 552 26.89 18.52 1.09
N VAL A 553 28.04 17.87 1.24
CA VAL A 553 28.24 16.74 2.15
C VAL A 553 29.37 17.04 3.13
N ASN A 554 29.05 17.16 4.42
CA ASN A 554 30.00 17.50 5.48
C ASN A 554 30.87 16.30 5.92
N GLY A 555 30.30 15.10 5.91
CA GLY A 555 30.96 13.85 6.28
C GLY A 555 31.24 12.97 5.06
N PRO A 556 31.26 11.63 5.22
CA PRO A 556 31.59 10.71 4.15
C PRO A 556 30.63 10.78 2.96
N PHE A 557 31.19 10.75 1.75
CA PHE A 557 30.47 10.54 0.49
C PHE A 557 30.88 9.18 -0.11
N LYS A 558 29.96 8.22 -0.13
CA LYS A 558 30.22 6.86 -0.61
C LYS A 558 29.51 6.61 -1.94
N ILE A 559 30.23 6.08 -2.92
CA ILE A 559 29.69 5.62 -4.18
C ILE A 559 29.82 4.10 -4.20
N THR A 560 28.72 3.40 -3.95
CA THR A 560 28.66 1.94 -4.03
C THR A 560 28.28 1.50 -5.45
N ALA A 561 27.27 2.15 -6.04
CA ALA A 561 26.85 1.90 -7.42
C ALA A 561 26.13 3.13 -8.01
N VAL A 562 26.58 3.65 -9.16
CA VAL A 562 25.89 4.69 -9.95
C VAL A 562 26.49 4.76 -11.35
N ASN A 563 25.66 4.80 -12.39
CA ASN A 563 26.16 4.86 -13.78
C ASN A 563 26.59 6.28 -14.18
N THR A 564 25.80 7.29 -13.77
CA THR A 564 26.18 8.68 -14.05
C THR A 564 25.85 9.64 -12.93
N ILE A 565 26.75 10.60 -12.71
CA ILE A 565 26.51 11.80 -11.89
C ILE A 565 26.50 13.01 -12.83
N ASN A 566 25.32 13.55 -13.09
CA ASN A 566 25.12 14.63 -14.05
C ASN A 566 24.76 15.94 -13.37
N THR A 567 25.20 17.03 -13.99
CA THR A 567 24.90 18.42 -13.62
C THR A 567 25.34 18.79 -12.20
N GLY A 568 25.57 20.08 -11.93
CA GLY A 568 25.92 20.58 -10.59
C GLY A 568 27.29 20.15 -10.05
N THR A 569 27.52 20.48 -8.78
CA THR A 569 28.72 20.16 -8.01
C THR A 569 28.34 19.27 -6.84
N VAL A 570 29.07 18.19 -6.60
CA VAL A 570 29.00 17.47 -5.31
C VAL A 570 30.14 18.00 -4.44
N ARG A 571 29.83 18.90 -3.52
CA ARG A 571 30.81 19.46 -2.58
C ARG A 571 30.95 18.50 -1.41
N VAL A 572 32.18 18.08 -1.13
CA VAL A 572 32.48 17.11 -0.07
C VAL A 572 33.55 17.72 0.83
N ALA A 573 33.26 17.73 2.13
CA ALA A 573 34.19 18.14 3.17
C ALA A 573 34.80 16.94 3.94
N GLY A 574 34.17 15.76 3.85
CA GLY A 574 34.66 14.51 4.43
C GLY A 574 35.41 13.62 3.43
N ASP A 575 35.58 12.35 3.81
CA ASP A 575 36.21 11.34 2.96
C ASP A 575 35.29 10.91 1.80
N VAL A 576 35.88 10.62 0.64
CA VAL A 576 35.19 10.01 -0.49
C VAL A 576 35.63 8.55 -0.65
N ILE A 577 34.66 7.66 -0.72
CA ILE A 577 34.85 6.23 -1.01
C ILE A 577 34.14 5.92 -2.32
N THR A 578 34.84 5.43 -3.33
CA THR A 578 34.21 5.00 -4.60
C THR A 578 34.52 3.54 -4.90
N LEU A 579 33.52 2.68 -4.84
CA LEU A 579 33.64 1.24 -5.08
C LEU A 579 33.14 0.84 -6.47
N ASP A 580 32.45 1.75 -7.15
CA ASP A 580 31.98 1.55 -8.53
C ASP A 580 33.12 1.84 -9.50
N THR A 581 33.31 0.98 -10.50
CA THR A 581 34.38 1.10 -11.50
C THR A 581 33.94 1.80 -12.78
N GLY A 582 32.73 2.37 -12.82
CA GLY A 582 32.26 3.13 -13.99
C GLY A 582 31.26 4.20 -13.59
N VAL A 583 31.77 5.41 -13.36
CA VAL A 583 30.97 6.55 -12.89
C VAL A 583 31.17 7.72 -13.84
N ALA A 584 30.41 7.71 -14.92
CA ALA A 584 30.50 8.74 -15.92
C ALA A 584 29.69 9.99 -15.52
N GLY A 585 29.73 11.03 -16.35
CA GLY A 585 28.79 12.13 -16.25
C GLY A 585 29.38 13.49 -16.54
N THR A 586 28.52 14.49 -16.37
CA THR A 586 28.86 15.91 -16.59
C THR A 586 29.10 16.69 -15.30
N GLY A 587 28.82 16.09 -14.14
CA GLY A 587 29.11 16.68 -12.82
C GLY A 587 30.57 16.49 -12.40
N HIS A 588 30.91 16.96 -11.20
CA HIS A 588 32.21 16.72 -10.57
C HIS A 588 32.08 16.72 -9.05
N LEU A 589 33.08 16.15 -8.38
CA LEU A 589 33.25 16.24 -6.94
C LEU A 589 34.20 17.40 -6.61
N LEU A 590 33.74 18.34 -5.78
CA LEU A 590 34.55 19.42 -5.22
C LEU A 590 35.01 19.05 -3.81
N PHE A 591 36.30 18.86 -3.64
CA PHE A 591 36.94 18.59 -2.35
C PHE A 591 37.32 19.93 -1.69
N ASP A 592 36.65 20.32 -0.62
CA ASP A 592 36.89 21.61 0.06
C ASP A 592 37.15 21.50 1.59
N GLY A 593 37.01 20.29 2.15
CA GLY A 593 37.29 19.99 3.55
C GLY A 593 38.77 20.00 3.97
N VAL A 594 39.01 19.55 5.20
CA VAL A 594 40.35 19.48 5.82
C VAL A 594 40.83 18.03 5.85
N ASN A 595 42.02 17.76 5.30
CA ASN A 595 42.66 16.42 5.35
C ASN A 595 41.72 15.29 4.90
N GLN A 596 41.34 15.31 3.62
CA GLN A 596 40.39 14.35 3.05
C GLN A 596 41.12 13.17 2.40
N SER A 597 40.41 12.05 2.25
CA SER A 597 40.86 10.94 1.41
C SER A 597 39.90 10.67 0.25
N LEU A 598 40.45 10.22 -0.87
CA LEU A 598 39.71 9.60 -1.97
C LEU A 598 40.26 8.17 -2.15
N ARG A 599 39.41 7.17 -1.94
CA ARG A 599 39.81 5.76 -1.92
C ARG A 599 38.78 4.84 -2.57
N CYS A 600 39.26 3.72 -3.10
CA CYS A 600 38.41 2.67 -3.71
C CYS A 600 38.14 1.46 -2.82
N TYR A 601 38.27 1.62 -1.50
CA TYR A 601 37.98 0.58 -0.52
C TYR A 601 37.31 1.19 0.71
N ASP A 602 36.49 0.39 1.38
CA ASP A 602 35.76 0.84 2.56
C ASP A 602 36.69 0.90 3.80
N THR A 603 37.15 -0.26 4.25
CA THR A 603 37.89 -0.42 5.52
C THR A 603 39.28 -1.04 5.38
N VAL A 604 39.47 -1.98 4.45
CA VAL A 604 40.75 -2.67 4.26
C VAL A 604 41.47 -2.06 3.05
N PRO A 605 42.66 -1.45 3.24
CA PRO A 605 43.43 -0.92 2.14
C PRO A 605 43.73 -1.97 1.08
N ASP A 606 43.27 -1.71 -0.14
CA ASP A 606 43.55 -2.52 -1.31
C ASP A 606 44.21 -1.63 -2.38
N PRO A 607 45.53 -1.72 -2.60
CA PRO A 607 46.20 -0.92 -3.62
C PRO A 607 45.78 -1.34 -5.05
N SER A 608 45.12 -2.49 -5.22
CA SER A 608 44.66 -3.01 -6.51
C SER A 608 43.18 -2.71 -6.81
N CYS A 609 42.45 -2.08 -5.88
CA CYS A 609 41.08 -1.66 -6.17
C CYS A 609 41.04 -0.60 -7.26
N GLY A 610 39.91 -0.54 -7.98
CA GLY A 610 39.55 0.54 -8.89
C GLY A 610 38.26 1.18 -8.41
N GLY A 611 38.17 2.50 -8.54
CA GLY A 611 36.96 3.25 -8.27
C GLY A 611 36.89 4.51 -9.11
N ALA A 612 35.72 4.79 -9.66
CA ALA A 612 35.49 5.83 -10.64
C ALA A 612 34.70 7.00 -10.05
N ILE A 613 34.94 8.19 -10.59
CA ILE A 613 34.18 9.44 -10.35
C ILE A 613 34.09 10.22 -11.67
N PRO A 614 33.09 11.10 -11.86
CA PRO A 614 32.95 11.83 -13.13
C PRO A 614 34.07 12.88 -13.34
N GLY A 615 34.72 13.31 -12.27
CA GLY A 615 35.75 14.34 -12.33
C GLY A 615 35.93 14.99 -10.99
N ILE A 616 37.01 15.75 -10.86
CA ILE A 616 37.46 16.28 -9.58
C ILE A 616 37.84 17.74 -9.66
N GLU A 617 37.34 18.51 -8.70
CA GLU A 617 37.83 19.84 -8.35
C GLU A 617 38.41 19.82 -6.93
N ILE A 618 39.59 20.43 -6.75
CA ILE A 618 40.33 20.40 -5.49
C ILE A 618 40.55 21.83 -5.00
N ASN A 619 39.96 22.14 -3.85
CA ASN A 619 40.09 23.42 -3.14
C ASN A 619 40.15 23.21 -1.61
N ASN A 620 40.72 22.09 -1.19
CA ASN A 620 40.72 21.65 0.19
C ASN A 620 41.64 22.49 1.09
N THR A 621 41.35 22.52 2.38
CA THR A 621 42.16 23.19 3.40
C THR A 621 43.05 22.17 4.11
N GLY A 622 44.16 21.77 3.47
CA GLY A 622 45.06 20.72 3.95
C GLY A 622 45.49 19.83 2.81
N THR A 623 45.59 18.52 3.04
CA THR A 623 45.96 17.53 2.01
C THR A 623 44.76 16.67 1.59
N LEU A 624 44.57 16.45 0.29
CA LEU A 624 43.77 15.35 -0.25
C LEU A 624 44.70 14.18 -0.51
N THR A 625 44.50 13.05 0.17
CA THR A 625 45.31 11.85 0.01
C THR A 625 44.57 10.81 -0.83
N LEU A 626 45.22 10.29 -1.86
CA LEU A 626 44.63 9.31 -2.76
C LEU A 626 45.08 7.88 -2.40
N TYR A 627 44.22 6.89 -2.69
CA TYR A 627 44.51 5.48 -2.48
C TYR A 627 43.92 4.59 -3.58
N GLY A 628 44.71 3.60 -4.04
CA GLY A 628 44.30 2.64 -5.07
C GLY A 628 44.31 3.23 -6.48
N THR A 629 43.48 2.67 -7.37
CA THR A 629 43.28 3.20 -8.73
C THR A 629 42.05 4.09 -8.75
N ILE A 630 42.24 5.36 -9.07
CA ILE A 630 41.17 6.36 -9.17
C ILE A 630 40.95 6.68 -10.64
N GLU A 631 39.73 6.43 -11.10
CA GLU A 631 39.33 6.63 -12.48
C GLU A 631 38.44 7.87 -12.63
N LEU A 632 38.75 8.69 -13.63
CA LEU A 632 37.97 9.85 -14.01
C LEU A 632 37.24 9.54 -15.32
N ASP A 633 35.94 9.26 -15.23
CA ASP A 633 35.09 8.79 -16.35
C ASP A 633 34.07 9.83 -16.84
N GLY A 634 34.23 11.09 -16.43
CA GLY A 634 33.38 12.19 -16.90
C GLY A 634 34.14 13.31 -17.59
N ASN A 635 33.36 14.26 -18.12
CA ASN A 635 33.88 15.31 -18.99
C ASN A 635 34.56 16.48 -18.25
N TYR A 636 34.56 16.48 -16.91
CA TYR A 636 35.15 17.58 -16.13
C TYR A 636 36.68 17.50 -16.09
N GLY A 637 37.23 16.30 -15.89
CA GLY A 637 38.67 16.07 -15.75
C GLY A 637 39.20 16.35 -14.34
N TRP A 638 40.39 16.93 -14.25
CA TRP A 638 41.13 17.20 -13.02
C TRP A 638 41.45 18.69 -12.92
N VAL A 639 40.89 19.36 -11.93
CA VAL A 639 41.12 20.78 -11.69
C VAL A 639 41.51 21.03 -10.24
N ARG A 640 42.64 21.71 -10.02
CA ARG A 640 43.06 22.18 -8.70
C ARG A 640 43.04 23.70 -8.66
N THR A 641 42.15 24.24 -7.83
CA THR A 641 42.01 25.68 -7.58
C THR A 641 42.67 26.10 -6.27
N GLY A 642 42.90 25.16 -5.35
CA GLY A 642 43.57 25.37 -4.06
C GLY A 642 44.09 24.06 -3.44
N GLY A 643 44.52 24.13 -2.17
CA GLY A 643 44.91 22.95 -1.38
C GLY A 643 46.18 22.21 -1.84
N THR A 644 46.49 21.10 -1.17
CA THR A 644 47.58 20.17 -1.54
C THR A 644 47.04 18.76 -1.78
N VAL A 645 47.71 18.01 -2.65
CA VAL A 645 47.36 16.61 -2.98
C VAL A 645 48.56 15.71 -2.70
N ASP A 646 48.32 14.59 -2.03
CA ASP A 646 49.28 13.49 -1.90
C ASP A 646 48.78 12.30 -2.73
N ALA A 647 49.31 12.21 -3.95
CA ALA A 647 49.09 11.10 -4.86
C ALA A 647 50.26 10.11 -4.90
N THR A 648 51.28 10.26 -4.04
CA THR A 648 52.55 9.53 -4.13
C THR A 648 52.79 8.54 -3.02
N SER A 649 52.30 8.83 -1.81
CA SER A 649 52.64 8.03 -0.64
C SER A 649 51.99 6.64 -0.61
N ASN A 650 50.94 6.41 -1.41
CA ASN A 650 50.15 5.19 -1.39
C ASN A 650 50.17 4.40 -2.71
N GLY A 651 51.08 4.73 -3.62
CA GLY A 651 51.20 4.00 -4.90
C GLY A 651 50.00 4.20 -5.84
N THR A 652 49.26 5.30 -5.72
CA THR A 652 48.04 5.57 -6.49
C THR A 652 48.28 5.55 -8.00
N THR A 653 47.28 5.06 -8.72
CA THR A 653 47.17 5.24 -10.18
C THR A 653 45.98 6.14 -10.47
N VAL A 654 46.19 7.22 -11.22
CA VAL A 654 45.12 8.08 -11.73
C VAL A 654 44.87 7.70 -13.18
N VAL A 655 43.65 7.29 -13.49
CA VAL A 655 43.23 6.89 -14.84
C VAL A 655 42.26 7.94 -15.36
N PHE A 656 42.53 8.44 -16.57
CA PHE A 656 41.56 9.22 -17.33
C PHE A 656 40.90 8.25 -18.32
N ASP A 657 39.70 7.76 -18.00
CA ASP A 657 38.92 6.79 -18.78
C ASP A 657 37.62 7.45 -19.25
N ILE A 658 37.71 8.41 -20.17
CA ILE A 658 36.55 9.24 -20.53
C ILE A 658 35.73 8.57 -21.62
N SER A 659 34.60 7.99 -21.21
CA SER A 659 33.64 7.34 -22.12
C SER A 659 32.70 8.34 -22.84
N GLN A 660 32.51 9.55 -22.31
CA GLN A 660 31.56 10.55 -22.82
C GLN A 660 32.15 11.55 -23.82
N SER A 661 31.29 12.22 -24.59
CA SER A 661 31.72 13.24 -25.55
C SER A 661 32.20 14.52 -24.84
N GLY A 662 33.45 14.90 -25.07
CA GLY A 662 33.99 16.19 -24.68
C GLY A 662 35.52 16.19 -24.60
N THR A 663 36.06 17.25 -24.01
CA THR A 663 37.50 17.47 -23.87
C THR A 663 37.79 17.91 -22.44
N PRO A 664 37.98 16.96 -21.51
CA PRO A 664 38.30 17.29 -20.14
C PRO A 664 39.63 18.02 -20.03
N VAL A 665 39.79 18.72 -18.91
CA VAL A 665 40.97 19.52 -18.63
C VAL A 665 41.77 18.87 -17.50
N PHE A 666 43.08 18.81 -17.67
CA PHE A 666 44.02 18.66 -16.57
C PHE A 666 44.61 20.03 -16.23
N ASN A 667 44.32 20.54 -15.05
CA ASN A 667 44.87 21.79 -14.55
C ASN A 667 45.20 21.64 -13.07
N ASP A 668 46.44 21.30 -12.77
CA ASP A 668 46.87 21.05 -11.39
C ASP A 668 47.98 22.01 -10.90
N GLY A 669 48.83 22.48 -11.79
CA GLY A 669 49.85 23.49 -11.51
C GLY A 669 51.10 23.02 -10.74
N ALA A 670 51.05 21.99 -9.86
CA ALA A 670 52.23 21.59 -9.08
C ALA A 670 52.26 20.18 -8.46
N THR A 671 51.14 19.46 -8.37
CA THR A 671 51.06 18.09 -7.81
C THR A 671 51.84 17.13 -8.70
N THR A 672 52.55 16.22 -8.04
CA THR A 672 53.12 15.02 -8.68
C THR A 672 52.15 13.86 -8.49
N LEU A 673 51.60 13.33 -9.57
CA LEU A 673 50.82 12.10 -9.58
C LEU A 673 51.77 10.90 -9.58
N ASN A 674 51.46 9.80 -8.90
CA ASN A 674 52.34 8.63 -8.91
C ASN A 674 52.30 7.87 -10.25
N HIS A 675 51.24 7.15 -10.55
CA HIS A 675 51.04 6.55 -11.87
C HIS A 675 49.90 7.26 -12.59
N VAL A 676 50.04 7.44 -13.90
CA VAL A 676 48.99 8.03 -14.75
C VAL A 676 48.74 7.13 -15.96
N ILE A 677 47.47 6.87 -16.24
CA ILE A 677 47.01 6.15 -17.42
C ILE A 677 46.02 7.06 -18.17
N LEU A 678 46.23 7.21 -19.47
CA LEU A 678 45.25 7.84 -20.36
C LEU A 678 44.63 6.77 -21.27
N ASP A 679 43.38 6.42 -20.99
CA ASP A 679 42.59 5.44 -21.73
C ASP A 679 41.21 6.02 -22.09
N MET A 680 41.21 7.11 -22.83
CA MET A 680 40.05 7.99 -23.03
C MET A 680 39.17 7.58 -24.21
N ALA A 681 39.14 6.30 -24.61
CA ALA A 681 38.37 5.79 -25.75
C ALA A 681 38.47 6.65 -27.03
N GLY A 682 39.65 7.23 -27.31
CA GLY A 682 39.88 8.13 -28.45
C GLY A 682 39.21 9.51 -28.29
N ARG A 683 39.08 10.03 -27.06
CA ARG A 683 38.75 11.42 -26.76
C ARG A 683 40.02 12.26 -26.62
N SER A 684 39.86 13.58 -26.51
CA SER A 684 40.98 14.51 -26.39
C SER A 684 41.13 15.02 -24.95
N LEU A 685 42.36 15.26 -24.51
CA LEU A 685 42.69 15.86 -23.20
C LEU A 685 43.35 17.22 -23.42
N SER A 686 42.97 18.23 -22.65
CA SER A 686 43.69 19.52 -22.62
C SER A 686 44.50 19.65 -21.33
N ILE A 687 45.81 19.94 -21.44
CA ILE A 687 46.69 20.12 -20.29
C ILE A 687 47.03 21.61 -20.12
N THR A 688 46.66 22.17 -18.97
CA THR A 688 47.09 23.51 -18.57
C THR A 688 48.33 23.42 -17.69
N GLY A 689 49.45 24.01 -18.15
CA GLY A 689 50.72 23.95 -17.45
C GLY A 689 51.40 22.60 -17.61
N THR A 690 51.75 21.94 -16.50
CA THR A 690 52.49 20.67 -16.51
C THR A 690 51.74 19.59 -15.73
N MET A 691 51.55 18.42 -16.34
CA MET A 691 51.18 17.18 -15.67
C MET A 691 52.46 16.50 -15.18
N ASN A 692 52.72 16.54 -13.88
CA ASN A 692 53.88 15.87 -13.29
C ASN A 692 53.52 14.44 -12.90
N VAL A 693 54.23 13.47 -13.46
CA VAL A 693 54.10 12.04 -13.17
C VAL A 693 55.40 11.56 -12.53
N GLY A 694 55.33 11.17 -11.26
CA GLY A 694 56.47 10.72 -10.45
C GLY A 694 56.88 9.29 -10.72
N GLY A 695 55.91 8.44 -11.08
CA GLY A 695 56.09 7.07 -11.53
C GLY A 695 55.79 6.93 -13.02
N ASN A 696 55.17 5.81 -13.40
CA ASN A 696 54.93 5.46 -14.79
C ASN A 696 53.77 6.23 -15.45
N PHE A 697 53.92 6.52 -16.73
CA PHE A 697 52.89 7.08 -17.60
C PHE A 697 52.56 6.08 -18.72
N THR A 698 51.28 5.80 -18.90
CA THR A 698 50.76 4.85 -19.90
C THR A 698 49.71 5.52 -20.77
N LEU A 699 49.78 5.31 -22.08
CA LEU A 699 48.83 5.83 -23.05
C LEU A 699 48.25 4.71 -23.92
N THR A 700 46.95 4.46 -23.82
CA THR A 700 46.28 3.34 -24.51
C THR A 700 45.11 3.75 -25.40
N GLY A 701 44.51 4.94 -25.19
CA GLY A 701 43.27 5.32 -25.89
C GLY A 701 43.00 6.82 -25.99
N VAL A 702 43.75 7.62 -26.75
CA VAL A 702 43.60 9.09 -26.82
C VAL A 702 43.67 9.60 -28.26
N ASN A 703 42.79 10.54 -28.64
CA ASN A 703 42.79 11.17 -29.96
C ASN A 703 43.74 12.38 -30.03
N ASN A 704 43.61 13.35 -29.11
CA ASN A 704 44.56 14.46 -29.01
C ASN A 704 44.97 14.70 -27.55
N ILE A 705 46.23 15.05 -27.31
CA ILE A 705 46.65 15.72 -26.07
C ILE A 705 47.09 17.14 -26.42
N ASP A 706 46.24 18.10 -26.09
CA ASP A 706 46.40 19.48 -26.51
C ASP A 706 47.04 20.34 -25.41
N THR A 707 48.03 21.15 -25.81
CA THR A 707 48.73 22.15 -24.98
C THR A 707 49.47 21.57 -23.76
N GLY A 708 50.20 22.43 -23.03
CA GLY A 708 50.88 22.03 -21.80
C GLY A 708 52.05 21.08 -22.00
N THR A 709 52.45 20.42 -20.91
CA THR A 709 53.58 19.47 -20.88
C THR A 709 53.27 18.27 -19.99
N ILE A 710 53.59 17.06 -20.45
CA ILE A 710 53.60 15.84 -19.63
C ILE A 710 55.05 15.60 -19.18
N ALA A 711 55.32 15.74 -17.89
CA ALA A 711 56.63 15.52 -17.30
C ALA A 711 56.64 14.17 -16.56
N ILE A 712 57.48 13.22 -16.97
CA ILE A 712 57.48 11.84 -16.48
C ILE A 712 58.82 11.49 -15.84
N ALA A 713 58.81 11.02 -14.58
CA ALA A 713 59.99 10.56 -13.85
C ALA A 713 60.15 9.03 -13.81
N GLY A 714 59.08 8.26 -14.06
CA GLY A 714 59.12 6.80 -14.22
C GLY A 714 59.08 6.36 -15.69
N ASP A 715 58.61 5.14 -15.95
CA ASP A 715 58.62 4.55 -17.30
C ASP A 715 57.52 5.15 -18.19
N LEU A 716 57.78 5.24 -19.50
CA LEU A 716 56.82 5.64 -20.53
C LEU A 716 56.40 4.43 -21.35
N SER A 717 55.10 4.20 -21.46
CA SER A 717 54.54 3.21 -22.40
C SER A 717 53.36 3.76 -23.18
N ALA A 718 53.25 3.38 -24.46
CA ALA A 718 52.11 3.76 -25.29
C ALA A 718 51.81 2.74 -26.39
N THR A 719 50.52 2.47 -26.60
CA THR A 719 50.03 1.51 -27.62
C THR A 719 49.00 2.09 -28.57
N ASP A 720 48.41 3.26 -28.28
CA ASP A 720 47.50 3.94 -29.21
C ASP A 720 48.26 4.41 -30.44
N THR A 721 47.73 4.20 -31.64
CA THR A 721 48.43 4.43 -32.90
C THR A 721 48.09 5.77 -33.59
N GLY A 722 47.28 6.64 -32.97
CA GLY A 722 46.88 7.91 -33.59
C GLY A 722 46.65 9.02 -32.57
N VAL A 723 47.71 9.45 -31.90
CA VAL A 723 47.69 10.43 -30.82
C VAL A 723 48.22 11.76 -31.34
N GLY A 724 47.32 12.66 -31.74
CA GLY A 724 47.70 14.01 -32.13
C GLY A 724 47.88 14.97 -30.94
N GLY A 725 48.07 16.25 -31.28
CA GLY A 725 47.93 17.36 -30.33
C GLY A 725 49.25 17.97 -29.92
N THR A 726 49.19 19.18 -29.34
CA THR A 726 50.37 20.04 -29.17
C THR A 726 51.09 19.89 -27.82
N ALA A 727 50.69 18.95 -26.97
CA ALA A 727 51.32 18.75 -25.67
C ALA A 727 52.78 18.31 -25.81
N ALA A 728 53.68 19.01 -25.13
CA ALA A 728 55.07 18.58 -25.04
C ALA A 728 55.21 17.41 -24.08
N MET A 729 56.25 16.59 -24.25
CA MET A 729 56.58 15.53 -23.30
C MET A 729 58.02 15.66 -22.83
N THR A 730 58.26 15.43 -21.54
CA THR A 730 59.59 15.53 -20.92
C THR A 730 59.85 14.35 -20.02
N LEU A 731 60.88 13.55 -20.32
CA LEU A 731 61.41 12.56 -19.39
C LEU A 731 62.44 13.20 -18.46
N TYR A 732 62.21 13.17 -17.15
CA TYR A 732 63.05 13.82 -16.15
C TYR A 732 63.41 12.90 -14.97
N GLY A 733 64.04 13.44 -13.93
CA GLY A 733 64.45 12.70 -12.74
C GLY A 733 65.85 12.07 -12.87
N THR A 734 66.24 11.23 -11.91
CA THR A 734 67.62 10.74 -11.77
C THR A 734 67.81 9.23 -12.02
N GLY A 735 66.72 8.46 -12.01
CA GLY A 735 66.74 7.02 -12.28
C GLY A 735 66.77 6.67 -13.76
N THR A 736 67.04 5.40 -14.07
CA THR A 736 66.84 4.85 -15.41
C THR A 736 65.35 4.80 -15.73
N GLN A 737 64.96 5.22 -16.93
CA GLN A 737 63.59 5.12 -17.44
C GLN A 737 63.60 4.29 -18.70
N SER A 738 62.56 3.51 -18.91
CA SER A 738 62.33 2.79 -20.15
C SER A 738 61.27 3.48 -21.00
N ILE A 739 61.43 3.37 -22.32
CA ILE A 739 60.41 3.72 -23.30
C ILE A 739 59.98 2.41 -23.97
N ASN A 740 58.72 2.04 -23.78
CA ASN A 740 58.07 0.93 -24.45
C ASN A 740 56.86 1.45 -25.24
N VAL A 741 57.13 2.05 -26.39
CA VAL A 741 56.12 2.66 -27.25
C VAL A 741 56.05 1.88 -28.55
N THR A 742 54.90 1.27 -28.80
CA THR A 742 54.58 0.59 -30.07
C THR A 742 53.51 1.34 -30.86
N GLY A 743 52.96 2.40 -30.28
CA GLY A 743 52.00 3.31 -30.88
C GLY A 743 52.62 4.65 -31.24
N ASP A 744 51.87 5.71 -30.95
CA ASP A 744 52.07 7.11 -31.26
C ASP A 744 52.02 7.95 -29.97
N LEU A 745 52.54 9.18 -30.02
CA LEU A 745 52.61 10.13 -28.91
C LEU A 745 52.27 11.55 -29.41
N PRO A 746 51.84 12.48 -28.53
CA PRO A 746 51.43 13.82 -28.96
C PRO A 746 52.51 14.57 -29.76
N ASP A 747 52.09 15.28 -30.82
CA ASP A 747 52.91 16.03 -31.79
C ASP A 747 53.78 17.17 -31.22
N GLY A 748 53.72 17.43 -29.92
CA GLY A 748 54.59 18.41 -29.26
C GLY A 748 56.04 17.94 -29.14
N THR A 749 56.92 18.84 -28.72
CA THR A 749 58.34 18.53 -28.54
C THR A 749 58.56 17.42 -27.52
N PHE A 750 59.38 16.42 -27.88
CA PHE A 750 59.82 15.36 -26.97
C PHE A 750 61.19 15.70 -26.37
N THR A 751 61.27 15.83 -25.05
CA THR A 751 62.48 16.28 -24.35
C THR A 751 63.00 15.22 -23.39
N ILE A 752 64.31 14.99 -23.40
CA ILE A 752 65.03 14.22 -22.40
C ILE A 752 65.81 15.19 -21.52
N TYR A 753 65.36 15.34 -20.28
CA TYR A 753 65.90 16.26 -19.28
C TYR A 753 66.28 15.49 -18.00
N LYS A 754 67.23 14.57 -18.14
CA LYS A 754 67.71 13.73 -17.04
C LYS A 754 68.84 14.44 -16.30
N ALA A 755 68.60 14.86 -15.06
CA ALA A 755 69.66 15.43 -14.20
C ALA A 755 70.82 14.43 -13.99
N SER A 756 70.48 13.14 -14.01
CA SER A 756 71.40 12.00 -14.14
C SER A 756 70.62 10.79 -14.65
N GLY A 757 71.30 9.78 -15.20
CA GLY A 757 70.67 8.52 -15.61
C GLY A 757 70.38 8.41 -17.11
N THR A 758 69.80 7.28 -17.48
CA THR A 758 69.62 6.85 -18.87
C THR A 758 68.15 6.60 -19.18
N VAL A 759 67.69 7.07 -20.34
CA VAL A 759 66.45 6.63 -20.97
C VAL A 759 66.80 5.52 -21.95
N VAL A 760 66.18 4.35 -21.84
CA VAL A 760 66.48 3.17 -22.65
C VAL A 760 65.28 2.79 -23.51
N LEU A 761 65.48 2.61 -24.81
CA LEU A 761 64.43 2.06 -25.69
C LEU A 761 64.26 0.55 -25.47
N LEU A 762 63.00 0.10 -25.44
CA LEU A 762 62.62 -1.31 -25.42
C LEU A 762 61.92 -1.75 -26.71
N THR A 763 61.60 -0.80 -27.60
CA THR A 763 60.93 -0.99 -28.88
C THR A 763 61.46 0.02 -29.90
N ASP A 764 61.23 -0.26 -31.19
CA ASP A 764 61.50 0.70 -32.25
C ASP A 764 60.67 1.97 -32.05
N PHE A 765 61.35 3.11 -31.89
CA PHE A 765 60.74 4.43 -31.72
C PHE A 765 60.59 5.13 -33.08
N THR A 766 59.96 4.43 -34.03
CA THR A 766 59.85 4.84 -35.44
C THR A 766 58.51 5.45 -35.81
N THR A 767 57.44 5.07 -35.10
CA THR A 767 56.08 5.60 -35.26
C THR A 767 55.62 6.44 -34.07
N ALA A 768 56.44 6.52 -33.03
CA ALA A 768 56.12 7.20 -31.78
C ALA A 768 56.15 8.73 -31.90
N LEU A 769 56.85 9.25 -32.91
CA LEU A 769 56.90 10.66 -33.26
C LEU A 769 56.60 10.76 -34.76
N ASP A 770 55.46 11.30 -35.13
CA ASP A 770 55.05 11.44 -36.54
C ASP A 770 54.55 12.85 -36.91
N GLY A 771 54.42 13.73 -35.91
CA GLY A 771 53.93 15.09 -36.06
C GLY A 771 54.77 15.96 -37.00
N ALA A 772 54.09 16.78 -37.81
CA ALA A 772 54.75 17.71 -38.71
C ALA A 772 55.50 18.80 -37.93
N GLY A 773 56.83 18.80 -37.98
CA GLY A 773 57.67 19.74 -37.23
C GLY A 773 57.99 19.28 -35.80
N GLN A 774 57.70 18.03 -35.45
CA GLN A 774 57.97 17.48 -34.13
C GLN A 774 59.48 17.23 -33.90
N ASP A 775 60.01 17.87 -32.85
CA ASP A 775 61.42 17.82 -32.46
C ASP A 775 61.65 16.83 -31.31
N LEU A 776 62.83 16.20 -31.31
CA LEU A 776 63.38 15.50 -30.15
C LEU A 776 64.62 16.23 -29.64
N THR A 777 64.62 16.60 -28.36
CA THR A 777 65.75 17.31 -27.72
C THR A 777 66.27 16.55 -26.52
N ILE A 778 67.58 16.23 -26.53
CA ILE A 778 68.31 15.70 -25.38
C ILE A 778 69.06 16.86 -24.73
N THR A 779 68.44 17.50 -23.75
CA THR A 779 69.03 18.64 -23.04
C THR A 779 70.11 18.17 -22.06
N GLN A 780 69.86 17.06 -21.37
CA GLN A 780 70.83 16.46 -20.43
C GLN A 780 70.55 14.97 -20.15
N GLY A 781 71.63 14.23 -19.90
CA GLY A 781 71.65 12.78 -19.65
C GLY A 781 71.65 11.93 -20.94
N THR A 782 71.44 10.62 -20.81
CA THR A 782 71.63 9.68 -21.93
C THR A 782 70.30 9.17 -22.48
N LEU A 783 70.12 9.23 -23.81
CA LEU A 783 69.19 8.36 -24.56
C LEU A 783 69.98 7.20 -25.14
N ASP A 784 69.70 5.99 -24.68
CA ASP A 784 70.27 4.74 -25.17
C ASP A 784 69.26 4.03 -26.07
N LEU A 785 69.63 3.88 -27.35
CA LEU A 785 68.77 3.23 -28.33
C LEU A 785 68.72 1.71 -28.15
N ASN A 786 69.69 1.11 -27.45
CA ASN A 786 69.66 -0.30 -27.05
C ASN A 786 69.38 -1.27 -28.22
N GLY A 787 69.87 -0.95 -29.43
CA GLY A 787 69.67 -1.74 -30.64
C GLY A 787 68.39 -1.44 -31.43
N TYR A 788 67.55 -0.49 -30.99
CA TYR A 788 66.26 -0.14 -31.61
C TYR A 788 66.34 1.11 -32.48
N ASN A 789 65.49 1.15 -33.51
CA ASN A 789 65.45 2.25 -34.48
C ASN A 789 64.80 3.52 -33.89
N LEU A 790 65.27 4.70 -34.32
CA LEU A 790 64.73 6.01 -33.93
C LEU A 790 64.39 6.84 -35.16
N THR A 791 63.16 7.36 -35.23
CA THR A 791 62.74 8.37 -36.22
C THR A 791 62.33 9.66 -35.54
N VAL A 792 62.88 10.80 -35.99
CA VAL A 792 62.52 12.15 -35.54
C VAL A 792 62.06 12.96 -36.75
N PRO A 793 60.77 13.32 -36.87
CA PRO A 793 60.22 13.97 -38.06
C PRO A 793 60.93 15.27 -38.47
N HIS A 794 61.39 16.05 -37.49
CA HIS A 794 62.04 17.35 -37.72
C HIS A 794 63.48 17.39 -37.20
N VAL A 795 63.76 18.12 -36.11
CA VAL A 795 65.13 18.31 -35.60
C VAL A 795 65.39 17.35 -34.44
N LEU A 796 66.50 16.62 -34.53
CA LEU A 796 67.12 15.95 -33.38
C LEU A 796 68.22 16.84 -32.80
N THR A 797 68.04 17.32 -31.57
CA THR A 797 69.04 18.13 -30.85
C THR A 797 69.65 17.35 -29.70
N VAL A 798 70.99 17.34 -29.60
CA VAL A 798 71.72 16.85 -28.43
C VAL A 798 72.55 18.01 -27.89
N ASP A 799 72.20 18.49 -26.70
CA ASP A 799 72.89 19.59 -26.04
C ASP A 799 74.21 19.12 -25.37
N ALA A 800 75.02 20.08 -24.91
CA ALA A 800 76.35 19.82 -24.35
C ALA A 800 76.36 18.86 -23.15
N ASN A 801 75.23 18.74 -22.44
CA ASN A 801 75.07 17.81 -21.31
C ASN A 801 74.28 16.54 -21.67
N GLY A 802 73.86 16.40 -22.92
CA GLY A 802 73.14 15.26 -23.46
C GLY A 802 74.06 14.22 -24.08
N THR A 803 73.61 12.98 -24.15
CA THR A 803 74.28 11.89 -24.84
C THR A 803 73.25 11.06 -25.60
N LEU A 804 73.49 10.84 -26.89
CA LEU A 804 72.80 9.83 -27.68
C LEU A 804 73.72 8.63 -27.82
N GLN A 805 73.33 7.48 -27.27
CA GLN A 805 74.09 6.24 -27.29
C GLN A 805 73.50 5.28 -28.34
N LEU A 806 74.39 4.75 -29.19
CA LEU A 806 74.09 3.83 -30.27
C LEU A 806 74.88 2.53 -30.03
N GLU A 807 74.29 1.38 -30.35
CA GLU A 807 74.86 0.04 -30.23
C GLU A 807 75.39 -0.50 -31.58
N GLY A 808 75.12 0.19 -32.69
CA GLY A 808 75.71 -0.02 -34.01
C GLY A 808 74.86 -0.83 -35.00
N GLY A 809 73.69 -1.33 -34.56
CA GLY A 809 72.74 -2.08 -35.38
C GLY A 809 71.47 -1.30 -35.75
N GLU A 810 71.24 -0.15 -35.12
CA GLU A 810 70.01 0.62 -35.30
C GLU A 810 70.07 1.65 -36.44
N THR A 811 68.89 2.03 -36.93
CA THR A 811 68.67 3.08 -37.93
C THR A 811 68.19 4.37 -37.25
N LEU A 812 68.92 5.46 -37.49
CA LEU A 812 68.52 6.81 -37.08
C LEU A 812 68.01 7.60 -38.29
N THR A 813 66.74 7.99 -38.27
CA THR A 813 66.09 8.78 -39.33
C THR A 813 65.70 10.15 -38.80
N THR A 814 66.18 11.23 -39.41
CA THR A 814 65.82 12.60 -39.02
C THR A 814 66.01 13.57 -40.18
N THR A 815 65.25 14.67 -40.19
CA THR A 815 65.38 15.74 -41.21
C THR A 815 66.66 16.55 -41.00
N SER A 816 67.01 16.85 -39.74
CA SER A 816 68.26 17.55 -39.41
C SER A 816 68.73 17.25 -37.99
N THR A 817 70.05 17.25 -37.77
CA THR A 817 70.67 17.04 -36.47
C THR A 817 71.43 18.28 -36.01
N THR A 818 71.33 18.58 -34.71
CA THR A 818 72.12 19.60 -34.04
C THR A 818 72.84 18.98 -32.85
N PHE A 819 74.16 18.91 -32.90
CA PHE A 819 75.00 18.45 -31.79
C PHE A 819 75.75 19.65 -31.21
N ASN A 820 75.31 20.15 -30.06
CA ASN A 820 75.96 21.26 -29.37
C ASN A 820 77.08 20.68 -28.49
N ALA A 821 78.33 20.93 -28.88
CA ALA A 821 79.53 20.45 -28.18
C ALA A 821 79.87 21.26 -26.92
#